data_AF-V4U7S2-F1
#
_entry.id   AF-V4U7S2-F1
#
_cell.length_a   1.000
_cell.length_b   1.000
_cell.length_c   1.000
_cell.angle_alpha   90.00
_cell.angle_beta   90.00
_cell.angle_gamma   90.00
#
_symmetry.space_group_name_H-M   'P 1'
#
loop_
_entity.id
_entity.type
_entity.pdbx_description
1 polymer ?
#
loop_
_entity_poly.entity_id
_entity_poly.type
_entity_poly.pdbx_seq_one_letter_code
_entity_poly.pdbx_strand_id
1 'polypeptide(L)'
;MLIHTPNHEPVIRIHRQHSRNKVLVPTHVPSSDDTEDKTSLKHVVFGIGASSSTWEHRRNYIRTWWRPNVTRGHVWLDKPVKNSSIDHLLPPIKVSGDTSKFQYKNPIGTRDAIRISRIVSESFRLGLKDVRWFVMGDDDTVFFLDNLARVLSKYDHNEYYYIGYPSESHLQNLAFYYGMGFGGGGFAISYALAKALEKIQDECLHRNPSLYGSDERIFACMMELGVPLTKHPGFHQLDIYGDLSGILMAHPVAPILSLHHLDLIEPVFPKMDRVKAVKRLMVPMKLDSAGLIQQSICYCKTRSWTVSVSWGYAVQIYRGIIAAKEMSVPARTFIDWNFGDEDVYFSFNTRPVSTNPCQKPFVYYLSNALFNLNLNRTASEYIRHQESNSDCDWKIADPSRIKRIEVYKKPDPHLWDKLVITFLPTMKSKFAFVNAIEVISAPKDLILDTAKFVTGDKIDNFDALSKQALEVMYRVNVGGPKVTPFNDTLWRTWLPDDEFLKSSEGSKRVYSTGRIWYQSGGASREIGPDNVYNTARVIAATNASIPNLNMTWEFPVIEGYKYLVRLHFCDIASISLGLLFFNVYVNGNLAYKDLDLSIVAGYSLASPFYADFVVDSYHSGVLSVSVGPSDKSLGYAVDGILNAVEIMKMNKSMGILDGELCAGLILKTWPRGNVGILVPLIAAVCVMLSLSVFKHRTFWFKNSVAWSKLPMDVSETTSKVGNQHT
;
A
#
# COMPACT_ATOMS: atom_id res chain seq x y z
N MET A 1 -13.21 -22.27 29.18
CA MET A 1 -11.85 -22.59 28.69
C MET A 1 -11.10 -21.28 28.51
N LEU A 2 -9.93 -21.14 29.13
CA LEU A 2 -9.01 -20.00 28.97
C LEU A 2 -7.99 -20.38 27.88
N ILE A 3 -7.95 -19.62 26.78
CA ILE A 3 -6.85 -19.73 25.80
C ILE A 3 -5.87 -18.61 26.17
N HIS A 4 -4.68 -18.99 26.64
CA HIS A 4 -3.60 -18.06 26.93
C HIS A 4 -2.73 -17.89 25.68
N THR A 5 -2.53 -16.64 25.26
CA THR A 5 -1.48 -16.23 24.33
C THR A 5 -0.37 -15.52 25.10
N PRO A 6 0.90 -15.56 24.64
CA PRO A 6 2.00 -14.91 25.31
C PRO A 6 1.88 -13.38 25.15
N ASN A 7 1.88 -12.66 26.26
CA ASN A 7 2.04 -11.21 26.44
C ASN A 7 1.24 -10.27 25.50
N HIS A 8 0.22 -9.62 26.09
CA HIS A 8 -0.60 -8.51 25.56
C HIS A 8 -1.71 -8.82 24.54
N GLU A 9 -2.03 -10.08 24.30
CA GLU A 9 -3.17 -10.47 23.46
C GLU A 9 -4.45 -10.85 24.24
N PRO A 10 -5.63 -10.81 23.58
CA PRO A 10 -6.91 -10.99 24.25
C PRO A 10 -7.08 -12.39 24.88
N VAL A 11 -7.55 -12.41 26.13
CA VAL A 11 -7.89 -13.66 26.81
C VAL A 11 -9.29 -14.08 26.40
N ILE A 12 -9.42 -15.21 25.71
CA ILE A 12 -10.71 -15.75 25.28
C ILE A 12 -11.25 -16.69 26.37
N ARG A 13 -12.44 -16.38 26.90
CA ARG A 13 -13.17 -17.28 27.81
C ARG A 13 -14.43 -17.82 27.14
N ILE A 14 -14.53 -19.15 27.11
CA ILE A 14 -15.73 -19.87 26.64
C ILE A 14 -16.54 -20.32 27.86
N HIS A 15 -17.79 -19.83 27.97
CA HIS A 15 -18.68 -20.04 29.11
C HIS A 15 -20.00 -20.76 28.74
N ARG A 16 -20.61 -21.45 29.73
CA ARG A 16 -22.03 -21.82 29.82
C ARG A 16 -22.60 -21.07 31.05
N GLN A 17 -23.75 -20.37 30.89
CA GLN A 17 -24.56 -19.50 31.81
C GLN A 17 -24.12 -19.31 33.30
N HIS A 18 -24.24 -18.16 33.99
CA HIS A 18 -25.41 -17.27 34.18
C HIS A 18 -25.06 -15.89 34.83
N SER A 19 -25.95 -14.91 34.60
CA SER A 19 -26.38 -13.76 35.46
C SER A 19 -25.55 -12.45 35.57
N ARG A 20 -26.29 -11.32 35.69
CA ARG A 20 -26.01 -9.90 35.39
C ARG A 20 -25.69 -9.08 36.65
N ASN A 21 -25.00 -7.93 36.53
CA ASN A 21 -25.30 -6.71 37.32
C ASN A 21 -24.66 -5.42 36.76
N LYS A 22 -25.13 -4.29 37.34
CA LYS A 22 -25.35 -2.93 36.81
C LYS A 22 -24.13 -2.05 36.47
N VAL A 23 -24.43 -1.04 35.64
CA VAL A 23 -23.58 -0.01 35.02
C VAL A 23 -23.51 1.26 35.87
N LEU A 24 -22.31 1.83 36.01
CA LEU A 24 -22.07 3.25 36.33
C LEU A 24 -20.86 3.73 35.51
N VAL A 25 -20.98 4.95 34.95
CA VAL A 25 -19.99 5.58 34.07
C VAL A 25 -19.19 6.62 34.86
N PRO A 26 -17.86 6.57 34.87
CA PRO A 26 -17.04 7.71 35.25
C PRO A 26 -16.26 8.26 34.05
N THR A 27 -16.40 9.56 33.86
CA THR A 27 -15.58 10.44 33.03
C THR A 27 -14.30 10.81 33.78
N HIS A 28 -13.12 10.70 33.15
CA HIS A 28 -11.94 11.45 33.60
C HIS A 28 -11.11 11.97 32.42
N VAL A 29 -10.79 13.25 32.54
CA VAL A 29 -10.05 14.14 31.64
C VAL A 29 -8.54 13.98 31.88
N PRO A 30 -7.67 13.95 30.85
CA PRO A 30 -6.23 14.12 31.03
C PRO A 30 -5.83 15.59 30.97
N SER A 31 -4.93 15.97 31.88
CA SER A 31 -4.32 17.29 32.03
C SER A 31 -3.28 17.59 30.94
N SER A 32 -3.17 18.89 30.66
CA SER A 32 -2.33 19.59 29.69
C SER A 32 -0.83 19.50 29.96
N ASP A 33 -0.06 19.32 28.88
CA ASP A 33 1.30 19.88 28.78
C ASP A 33 1.50 20.42 27.36
N ASP A 34 1.97 21.66 27.26
CA ASP A 34 2.09 22.47 26.04
C ASP A 34 3.13 21.88 25.09
N THR A 35 2.65 21.15 24.10
CA THR A 35 3.37 20.81 22.86
C THR A 35 2.45 21.22 21.72
N GLU A 36 3.02 21.80 20.66
CA GLU A 36 2.30 22.23 19.45
C GLU A 36 1.06 21.35 19.17
N ASP A 37 -0.12 21.93 19.36
CA ASP A 37 -1.38 21.19 19.59
C ASP A 37 -1.54 20.10 18.52
N LYS A 38 -1.42 18.81 18.87
CA LYS A 38 -1.55 17.72 17.88
C LYS A 38 -2.91 17.81 17.17
N THR A 39 -2.93 17.49 15.87
CA THR A 39 -4.19 17.47 15.10
C THR A 39 -5.22 16.57 15.79
N SER A 40 -6.44 17.07 15.89
CA SER A 40 -7.56 16.46 16.61
C SER A 40 -8.87 16.85 15.91
N LEU A 41 -10.01 16.34 16.36
CA LEU A 41 -11.30 16.56 15.69
C LEU A 41 -11.70 18.05 15.57
N LYS A 42 -11.24 18.92 16.49
CA LYS A 42 -11.50 20.37 16.40
C LYS A 42 -10.93 21.01 15.13
N HIS A 43 -9.86 20.41 14.59
CA HIS A 43 -9.13 20.90 13.43
C HIS A 43 -9.70 20.38 12.09
N VAL A 44 -10.67 19.45 12.13
CA VAL A 44 -11.23 18.78 10.96
C VAL A 44 -12.58 19.38 10.60
N VAL A 45 -12.81 19.68 9.32
CA VAL A 45 -14.09 20.15 8.80
C VAL A 45 -14.68 19.08 7.87
N PHE A 46 -15.87 18.59 8.18
CA PHE A 46 -16.58 17.63 7.34
C PHE A 46 -17.44 18.35 6.28
N GLY A 47 -17.25 18.02 5.02
CA GLY A 47 -18.12 18.39 3.91
C GLY A 47 -18.89 17.17 3.43
N ILE A 48 -20.16 17.05 3.82
CA ILE A 48 -20.98 15.88 3.52
C ILE A 48 -21.83 16.16 2.28
N GLY A 49 -21.60 15.43 1.20
CA GLY A 49 -22.43 15.47 -0.01
C GLY A 49 -23.76 14.77 0.23
N ALA A 50 -24.87 15.44 -0.07
CA ALA A 50 -26.19 14.86 0.08
C ALA A 50 -27.13 15.28 -1.05
N SER A 51 -28.21 14.54 -1.22
CA SER A 51 -29.35 14.93 -2.06
C SER A 51 -30.56 15.24 -1.18
N SER A 52 -31.26 16.32 -1.50
CA SER A 52 -32.51 16.71 -0.85
C SER A 52 -33.58 15.61 -0.93
N SER A 53 -33.54 14.75 -1.96
CA SER A 53 -34.46 13.62 -2.13
C SER A 53 -34.18 12.43 -1.23
N THR A 54 -32.92 12.21 -0.83
CA THR A 54 -32.48 11.07 0.00
C THR A 54 -32.17 11.46 1.45
N TRP A 55 -32.12 12.75 1.74
CA TRP A 55 -31.71 13.28 3.03
C TRP A 55 -32.49 12.71 4.21
N GLU A 56 -33.81 12.59 4.07
CA GLU A 56 -34.70 12.22 5.18
C GLU A 56 -34.41 10.82 5.73
N HIS A 57 -34.08 9.86 4.84
CA HIS A 57 -33.74 8.50 5.26
C HIS A 57 -32.26 8.36 5.64
N ARG A 58 -31.33 9.00 4.90
CA ARG A 58 -29.88 8.84 5.07
C ARG A 58 -29.28 9.59 6.26
N ARG A 59 -29.89 10.70 6.70
CA ARG A 59 -29.43 11.46 7.89
C ARG A 59 -29.25 10.59 9.14
N ASN A 60 -29.95 9.46 9.23
CA ASN A 60 -29.81 8.52 10.35
C ASN A 60 -28.44 7.84 10.43
N TYR A 61 -27.73 7.67 9.32
CA TYR A 61 -26.35 7.18 9.34
C TYR A 61 -25.42 8.23 9.94
N ILE A 62 -25.56 9.49 9.54
CA ILE A 62 -24.78 10.60 10.10
C ILE A 62 -24.98 10.70 11.62
N ARG A 63 -26.21 10.55 12.12
CA ARG A 63 -26.50 10.52 13.57
C ARG A 63 -25.71 9.45 14.34
N THR A 64 -25.22 8.40 13.68
CA THR A 64 -24.47 7.33 14.37
C THR A 64 -23.06 7.73 14.76
N TRP A 65 -22.46 8.68 14.03
CA TRP A 65 -21.06 9.06 14.21
C TRP A 65 -20.85 10.56 14.51
N TRP A 66 -21.76 11.43 14.08
CA TRP A 66 -21.68 12.86 14.37
C TRP A 66 -21.68 13.13 15.88
N ARG A 67 -20.76 13.98 16.34
CA ARG A 67 -20.60 14.32 17.77
C ARG A 67 -20.88 15.81 17.96
N PRO A 68 -22.06 16.19 18.48
CA PRO A 68 -22.40 17.58 18.73
C PRO A 68 -21.33 18.27 19.57
N ASN A 69 -20.98 19.51 19.23
CA ASN A 69 -19.94 20.33 19.88
C ASN A 69 -18.50 19.76 19.81
N VAL A 70 -18.28 18.64 19.11
CA VAL A 70 -16.94 18.05 18.91
C VAL A 70 -16.58 18.04 17.42
N THR A 71 -17.49 17.57 16.57
CA THR A 71 -17.33 17.64 15.11
C THR A 71 -17.85 18.98 14.58
N ARG A 72 -17.27 19.44 13.48
CA ARG A 72 -17.72 20.64 12.76
C ARG A 72 -17.68 20.39 11.25
N GLY A 73 -18.56 21.05 10.52
CA GLY A 73 -18.82 20.72 9.13
C GLY A 73 -20.26 21.00 8.74
N HIS A 74 -20.60 20.69 7.50
CA HIS A 74 -21.92 20.94 6.93
C HIS A 74 -22.35 19.79 6.02
N VAL A 75 -23.67 19.59 5.92
CA VAL A 75 -24.28 18.81 4.86
C VAL A 75 -24.62 19.74 3.70
N TRP A 76 -24.14 19.41 2.51
CA TRP A 76 -24.30 20.20 1.29
C TRP A 76 -25.33 19.55 0.37
N LEU A 77 -26.51 20.17 0.30
CA LEU A 77 -27.64 19.73 -0.51
C LEU A 77 -27.69 20.43 -1.87
N ASP A 78 -28.34 19.78 -2.83
CA ASP A 78 -28.73 20.37 -4.12
C ASP A 78 -29.80 21.47 -3.94
N LYS A 79 -30.74 21.27 -3.01
CA LYS A 79 -31.90 22.16 -2.78
C LYS A 79 -32.28 22.23 -1.29
N PRO A 80 -33.01 23.28 -0.87
CA PRO A 80 -33.58 23.34 0.48
C PRO A 80 -34.56 22.19 0.76
N VAL A 81 -34.55 21.66 2.00
CA VAL A 81 -35.48 20.62 2.47
C VAL A 81 -36.49 21.19 3.48
N LYS A 82 -37.73 20.70 3.46
CA LYS A 82 -38.79 21.08 4.42
C LYS A 82 -38.51 20.45 5.80
N ASN A 83 -38.82 21.15 6.89
CA ASN A 83 -38.48 20.76 8.27
C ASN A 83 -36.98 20.71 8.59
N SER A 84 -36.25 21.79 8.29
CA SER A 84 -34.91 22.04 8.82
C SER A 84 -34.93 22.51 10.29
N SER A 85 -35.81 21.94 11.12
CA SER A 85 -35.76 22.18 12.56
C SER A 85 -34.35 21.83 13.05
N ILE A 86 -33.80 22.67 13.93
CA ILE A 86 -32.42 22.54 14.42
C ILE A 86 -32.31 21.23 15.21
N ASP A 87 -31.92 20.15 14.53
CA ASP A 87 -31.52 18.91 15.16
C ASP A 87 -30.04 19.01 15.52
N HIS A 88 -29.76 19.34 16.78
CA HIS A 88 -28.38 19.46 17.29
C HIS A 88 -27.57 18.15 17.17
N LEU A 89 -28.22 17.01 16.91
CA LEU A 89 -27.57 15.72 16.67
C LEU A 89 -27.08 15.55 15.23
N LEU A 90 -27.35 16.51 14.34
CA LEU A 90 -26.95 16.51 12.94
C LEU A 90 -26.05 17.73 12.63
N PRO A 91 -25.21 17.63 11.58
CA PRO A 91 -24.51 18.79 11.07
C PRO A 91 -25.49 19.83 10.50
N PRO A 92 -25.14 21.12 10.56
CA PRO A 92 -25.91 22.17 9.89
C PRO A 92 -25.96 21.93 8.37
N ILE A 93 -27.08 22.35 7.76
CA ILE A 93 -27.33 22.18 6.33
C ILE A 93 -26.92 23.46 5.58
N LYS A 94 -26.29 23.27 4.41
CA LYS A 94 -26.01 24.29 3.39
C LYS A 94 -26.55 23.81 2.05
N VAL A 95 -26.88 24.76 1.17
CA VAL A 95 -27.18 24.48 -0.24
C VAL A 95 -25.94 24.87 -1.04
N SER A 96 -25.51 23.99 -1.94
CA SER A 96 -24.35 24.26 -2.80
C SER A 96 -24.57 25.49 -3.68
N GLY A 97 -23.49 26.20 -3.98
CA GLY A 97 -23.53 27.38 -4.85
C GLY A 97 -23.98 27.07 -6.29
N ASP A 98 -24.35 28.11 -7.04
CA ASP A 98 -24.77 27.96 -8.43
C ASP A 98 -23.63 27.39 -9.30
N THR A 99 -23.98 26.37 -10.09
CA THR A 99 -23.08 25.68 -11.02
C THR A 99 -23.47 25.88 -12.48
N SER A 100 -24.48 26.71 -12.79
CA SER A 100 -25.00 26.96 -14.14
C SER A 100 -23.91 27.29 -15.18
N LYS A 101 -22.87 28.02 -14.76
CA LYS A 101 -21.74 28.43 -15.62
C LYS A 101 -20.85 27.29 -16.14
N PHE A 102 -20.85 26.11 -15.49
CA PHE A 102 -20.00 25.00 -15.89
C PHE A 102 -20.68 24.13 -16.95
N GLN A 103 -19.96 23.70 -17.98
CA GLN A 103 -20.53 22.75 -18.94
C GLN A 103 -20.48 21.32 -18.38
N TYR A 104 -21.52 20.53 -18.67
CA TYR A 104 -21.54 19.09 -18.38
C TYR A 104 -21.82 18.35 -19.69
N LYS A 105 -20.86 17.54 -20.15
CA LYS A 105 -20.91 16.87 -21.46
C LYS A 105 -20.93 15.35 -21.38
N ASN A 106 -20.84 14.76 -20.19
CA ASN A 106 -20.88 13.31 -20.05
C ASN A 106 -22.32 12.80 -20.32
N PRO A 107 -22.50 11.79 -21.18
CA PRO A 107 -23.84 11.32 -21.57
C PRO A 107 -24.51 10.40 -20.54
N ILE A 108 -23.76 9.86 -19.57
CA ILE A 108 -24.24 8.82 -18.64
C ILE A 108 -24.45 9.39 -17.21
N GLY A 109 -23.55 10.26 -16.75
CA GLY A 109 -23.61 10.78 -15.37
C GLY A 109 -24.58 11.95 -15.17
N THR A 110 -24.63 12.49 -13.95
CA THR A 110 -25.50 13.60 -13.57
C THR A 110 -24.73 14.90 -13.34
N ARG A 111 -25.37 16.04 -13.65
CA ARG A 111 -24.78 17.37 -13.45
C ARG A 111 -24.49 17.69 -11.98
N ASP A 112 -25.16 17.01 -11.04
CA ASP A 112 -24.93 17.13 -9.60
C ASP A 112 -23.48 16.85 -9.20
N ALA A 113 -22.75 16.05 -9.99
CA ALA A 113 -21.32 15.82 -9.80
C ALA A 113 -20.50 17.12 -9.70
N ILE A 114 -20.90 18.18 -10.41
CA ILE A 114 -20.20 19.48 -10.39
C ILE A 114 -20.32 20.10 -9.01
N ARG A 115 -21.52 20.18 -8.42
CA ARG A 115 -21.70 20.78 -7.09
C ARG A 115 -21.02 19.95 -5.99
N ILE A 116 -21.06 18.61 -6.09
CA ILE A 116 -20.46 17.73 -5.10
C ILE A 116 -18.94 17.89 -5.10
N SER A 117 -18.31 17.97 -6.28
CA SER A 117 -16.87 18.22 -6.40
C SER A 117 -16.44 19.56 -5.76
N ARG A 118 -17.33 20.56 -5.69
CA ARG A 118 -17.00 21.88 -5.12
C ARG A 118 -17.13 21.97 -3.61
N ILE A 119 -17.62 20.93 -2.93
CA ILE A 119 -17.89 20.94 -1.48
C ILE A 119 -16.67 21.34 -0.65
N VAL A 120 -15.48 20.86 -0.99
CA VAL A 120 -14.24 21.20 -0.25
C VAL A 120 -13.93 22.68 -0.37
N SER A 121 -13.96 23.23 -1.58
CA SER A 121 -13.74 24.67 -1.83
C SER A 121 -14.82 25.54 -1.22
N GLU A 122 -16.09 25.12 -1.30
CA GLU A 122 -17.20 25.83 -0.66
C GLU A 122 -17.10 25.81 0.87
N SER A 123 -16.62 24.70 1.45
CA SER A 123 -16.33 24.60 2.89
C SER A 123 -15.14 25.47 3.29
N PHE A 124 -14.10 25.57 2.45
CA PHE A 124 -12.95 26.45 2.66
C PHE A 124 -13.36 27.93 2.69
N ARG A 125 -14.22 28.35 1.77
CA ARG A 125 -14.75 29.74 1.68
C ARG A 125 -15.52 30.20 2.92
N LEU A 126 -15.96 29.27 3.78
CA LEU A 126 -16.60 29.63 5.04
C LEU A 126 -15.64 30.29 6.04
N GLY A 127 -14.33 30.21 5.82
CA GLY A 127 -13.34 30.92 6.64
C GLY A 127 -13.31 30.48 8.10
N LEU A 128 -13.61 29.20 8.37
CA LEU A 128 -13.56 28.65 9.72
C LEU A 128 -12.12 28.75 10.27
N LYS A 129 -11.99 29.16 11.53
CA LYS A 129 -10.68 29.32 12.19
C LYS A 129 -10.10 27.96 12.60
N ASP A 130 -8.78 27.88 12.67
CA ASP A 130 -8.05 26.71 13.18
C ASP A 130 -8.41 25.41 12.44
N VAL A 131 -8.48 25.47 11.10
CA VAL A 131 -8.72 24.30 10.23
C VAL A 131 -7.38 23.76 9.74
N ARG A 132 -7.22 22.44 9.83
CA ARG A 132 -6.06 21.72 9.30
C ARG A 132 -6.44 20.74 8.20
N TRP A 133 -7.66 20.21 8.24
CA TRP A 133 -8.13 19.19 7.30
C TRP A 133 -9.58 19.41 6.90
N PHE A 134 -9.87 19.16 5.63
CA PHE A 134 -11.22 19.05 5.08
C PHE A 134 -11.47 17.59 4.72
N VAL A 135 -12.51 16.99 5.27
CA VAL A 135 -12.89 15.59 5.01
C VAL A 135 -14.19 15.58 4.24
N MET A 136 -14.18 14.97 3.07
CA MET A 136 -15.36 14.79 2.22
C MET A 136 -15.90 13.36 2.42
N GLY A 137 -17.23 13.24 2.38
CA GLY A 137 -17.94 11.97 2.33
C GLY A 137 -19.40 12.17 1.91
N ASP A 138 -20.12 11.08 1.68
CA ASP A 138 -21.55 11.13 1.32
C ASP A 138 -22.45 10.96 2.55
N ASP A 139 -23.75 11.16 2.36
CA ASP A 139 -24.77 11.08 3.41
C ASP A 139 -25.06 9.65 3.93
N ASP A 140 -24.63 8.62 3.19
CA ASP A 140 -24.60 7.22 3.59
C ASP A 140 -23.19 6.72 4.00
N THR A 141 -22.22 7.64 4.16
CA THR A 141 -20.89 7.33 4.69
C THR A 141 -20.86 7.43 6.22
N VAL A 142 -20.27 6.42 6.86
CA VAL A 142 -20.07 6.38 8.31
C VAL A 142 -18.59 6.53 8.63
N PHE A 143 -18.22 7.57 9.37
CA PHE A 143 -16.82 7.84 9.76
C PHE A 143 -16.48 7.36 11.17
N PHE A 144 -15.29 6.79 11.33
CA PHE A 144 -14.70 6.40 12.61
C PHE A 144 -13.78 7.50 13.14
N LEU A 145 -14.39 8.51 13.75
CA LEU A 145 -13.77 9.81 14.07
C LEU A 145 -12.42 9.74 14.81
N ASP A 146 -12.29 8.93 15.86
CA ASP A 146 -11.04 8.88 16.64
C ASP A 146 -9.89 8.27 15.82
N ASN A 147 -10.20 7.32 14.95
CA ASN A 147 -9.23 6.72 14.03
C ASN A 147 -8.83 7.71 12.94
N LEU A 148 -9.81 8.43 12.38
CA LEU A 148 -9.56 9.48 11.40
C LEU A 148 -8.65 10.57 11.95
N ALA A 149 -8.94 11.11 13.14
CA ALA A 149 -8.08 12.10 13.79
C ALA A 149 -6.67 11.56 14.05
N ARG A 150 -6.54 10.30 14.51
CA ARG A 150 -5.24 9.65 14.73
C ARG A 150 -4.41 9.60 13.45
N VAL A 151 -5.02 9.19 12.33
CA VAL A 151 -4.33 9.11 11.04
C VAL A 151 -3.91 10.50 10.57
N LEU A 152 -4.82 11.48 10.57
CA LEU A 152 -4.52 12.84 10.12
C LEU A 152 -3.47 13.55 10.98
N SER A 153 -3.29 13.15 12.25
CA SER A 153 -2.24 13.68 13.13
C SER A 153 -0.82 13.30 12.75
N LYS A 154 -0.64 12.33 11.84
CA LYS A 154 0.66 11.87 11.36
C LYS A 154 1.21 12.72 10.21
N TYR A 155 0.39 13.57 9.62
CA TYR A 155 0.73 14.35 8.43
C TYR A 155 0.79 15.84 8.75
N ASP A 156 1.75 16.53 8.13
CA ASP A 156 1.82 17.98 8.20
C ASP A 156 0.73 18.60 7.31
N HIS A 157 -0.17 19.36 7.91
CA HIS A 157 -1.31 19.97 7.23
C HIS A 157 -0.94 21.22 6.42
N ASN A 158 0.29 21.72 6.57
CA ASN A 158 0.85 22.80 5.76
C ASN A 158 1.41 22.30 4.42
N GLU A 159 1.60 20.99 4.28
CA GLU A 159 2.01 20.33 3.05
C GLU A 159 0.79 19.86 2.24
N TYR A 160 1.02 19.52 0.97
CA TYR A 160 -0.04 19.06 0.08
C TYR A 160 -0.33 17.57 0.24
N TYR A 161 -1.36 17.25 1.03
CA TYR A 161 -1.88 15.89 1.17
C TYR A 161 -3.32 15.75 0.69
N TYR A 162 -3.53 14.76 -0.18
CA TYR A 162 -4.80 14.17 -0.59
C TYR A 162 -4.83 12.71 -0.12
N ILE A 163 -5.56 12.39 0.94
CA ILE A 163 -5.54 11.08 1.62
C ILE A 163 -6.88 10.38 1.44
N GLY A 164 -6.88 9.16 0.92
CA GLY A 164 -8.11 8.39 0.65
C GLY A 164 -7.77 6.97 0.21
N TYR A 165 -8.70 6.26 -0.43
CA TYR A 165 -8.42 4.94 -0.99
C TYR A 165 -9.22 4.70 -2.29
N PRO A 166 -8.68 3.91 -3.24
CA PRO A 166 -9.43 3.46 -4.41
C PRO A 166 -10.57 2.49 -4.01
N SER A 167 -11.42 2.18 -4.97
CA SER A 167 -12.52 1.25 -4.82
C SER A 167 -12.04 -0.19 -4.59
N GLU A 168 -12.83 -0.97 -3.85
CA GLU A 168 -12.70 -2.43 -3.75
C GLU A 168 -12.89 -3.14 -5.10
N SER A 169 -13.56 -2.50 -6.06
CA SER A 169 -13.80 -3.03 -7.41
C SER A 169 -12.67 -2.71 -8.38
N HIS A 170 -12.09 -3.75 -9.01
CA HIS A 170 -11.08 -3.62 -10.06
C HIS A 170 -11.61 -2.83 -11.26
N LEU A 171 -12.86 -3.10 -11.65
CA LEU A 171 -13.48 -2.49 -12.82
C LEU A 171 -13.84 -1.01 -12.58
N GLN A 172 -14.27 -0.66 -11.36
CA GLN A 172 -14.46 0.75 -11.00
C GLN A 172 -13.12 1.51 -11.09
N ASN A 173 -12.04 0.93 -10.58
CA ASN A 173 -10.71 1.56 -10.66
C ASN A 173 -10.17 1.65 -12.10
N LEU A 174 -10.51 0.70 -12.97
CA LEU A 174 -10.15 0.72 -14.39
C LEU A 174 -10.95 1.79 -15.16
N ALA A 175 -12.24 1.93 -14.86
CA ALA A 175 -13.11 2.92 -15.48
C ALA A 175 -12.78 4.35 -15.05
N PHE A 176 -12.35 4.52 -13.80
CA PHE A 176 -11.92 5.80 -13.23
C PHE A 176 -10.39 5.83 -13.11
N TYR A 177 -9.83 5.67 -11.89
CA TYR A 177 -8.39 5.64 -11.70
C TYR A 177 -7.95 4.96 -10.40
N TYR A 178 -6.91 4.13 -10.45
CA TYR A 178 -6.30 3.48 -9.27
C TYR A 178 -5.61 4.44 -8.29
N GLY A 179 -5.30 5.66 -8.74
CA GLY A 179 -4.71 6.73 -7.96
C GLY A 179 -5.72 7.79 -7.48
N MET A 180 -7.03 7.52 -7.55
CA MET A 180 -8.08 8.41 -7.08
C MET A 180 -8.66 7.92 -5.74
N GLY A 181 -8.93 8.85 -4.82
CA GLY A 181 -9.76 8.59 -3.66
C GLY A 181 -11.23 8.71 -4.05
N PHE A 182 -12.03 7.67 -3.76
CA PHE A 182 -13.46 7.72 -4.02
C PHE A 182 -14.16 8.51 -2.89
N GLY A 183 -14.98 9.49 -3.27
CA GLY A 183 -15.61 10.45 -2.38
C GLY A 183 -16.61 9.80 -1.44
N GLY A 184 -17.33 8.78 -1.91
CA GLY A 184 -18.23 7.99 -1.08
C GLY A 184 -17.50 7.33 0.11
N GLY A 185 -16.41 6.62 -0.16
CA GLY A 185 -15.52 6.04 0.84
C GLY A 185 -14.86 7.12 1.69
N GLY A 186 -14.82 8.35 1.21
CA GLY A 186 -14.33 9.51 1.91
C GLY A 186 -12.84 9.72 1.70
N PHE A 187 -12.45 10.99 1.72
CA PHE A 187 -11.06 11.41 1.62
C PHE A 187 -10.82 12.67 2.45
N ALA A 188 -9.55 12.92 2.78
CA ALA A 188 -9.10 14.09 3.50
C ALA A 188 -8.16 14.93 2.63
N ILE A 189 -8.34 16.24 2.67
CA ILE A 189 -7.50 17.24 2.01
C ILE A 189 -6.93 18.16 3.09
N SER A 190 -5.61 18.29 3.10
CA SER A 190 -4.87 19.23 3.97
C SER A 190 -5.30 20.68 3.72
N TYR A 191 -5.13 21.54 4.73
CA TYR A 191 -5.52 22.95 4.62
C TYR A 191 -4.79 23.69 3.49
N ALA A 192 -3.47 23.47 3.36
CA ALA A 192 -2.67 24.06 2.30
C ALA A 192 -3.16 23.64 0.90
N LEU A 193 -3.50 22.36 0.73
CA LEU A 193 -4.05 21.85 -0.52
C LEU A 193 -5.46 22.38 -0.81
N ALA A 194 -6.34 22.47 0.20
CA ALA A 194 -7.68 23.04 0.01
C ALA A 194 -7.62 24.50 -0.45
N LYS A 195 -6.67 25.29 0.08
CA LYS A 195 -6.40 26.67 -0.35
C LYS A 195 -5.91 26.73 -1.80
N ALA A 196 -5.09 25.79 -2.23
CA ALA A 196 -4.63 25.71 -3.62
C ALA A 196 -5.76 25.29 -4.57
N LEU A 197 -6.53 24.26 -4.18
CA LEU A 197 -7.68 23.75 -4.91
C LEU A 197 -8.71 24.85 -5.14
N GLU A 198 -9.08 25.62 -4.12
CA GLU A 198 -10.12 26.65 -4.21
C GLU A 198 -9.82 27.68 -5.30
N LYS A 199 -8.54 28.02 -5.50
CA LYS A 199 -8.09 28.99 -6.51
C LYS A 199 -8.23 28.47 -7.94
N ILE A 200 -8.02 27.17 -8.16
CA ILE A 200 -7.93 26.59 -9.51
C ILE A 200 -9.19 25.81 -9.91
N GLN A 201 -10.01 25.40 -8.95
CA GLN A 201 -11.02 24.37 -9.16
C GLN A 201 -12.04 24.77 -10.23
N ASP A 202 -12.50 26.01 -10.21
CA ASP A 202 -13.48 26.48 -11.19
C ASP A 202 -12.91 26.37 -12.63
N GLU A 203 -11.65 26.76 -12.86
CA GLU A 203 -11.01 26.61 -14.18
C GLU A 203 -10.76 25.14 -14.55
N CYS A 204 -10.32 24.33 -13.59
CA CYS A 204 -10.17 22.88 -13.77
C CYS A 204 -11.50 22.24 -14.21
N LEU A 205 -12.62 22.63 -13.62
CA LEU A 205 -13.95 22.14 -14.00
C LEU A 205 -14.36 22.59 -15.42
N HIS A 206 -13.97 23.80 -15.84
CA HIS A 206 -14.17 24.27 -17.22
C HIS A 206 -13.38 23.46 -18.25
N ARG A 207 -12.16 23.02 -17.91
CA ARG A 207 -11.31 22.18 -18.77
C ARG A 207 -11.82 20.74 -18.89
N ASN A 208 -12.52 20.25 -17.87
CA ASN A 208 -12.88 18.85 -17.74
C ASN A 208 -14.41 18.58 -17.82
N PRO A 209 -15.17 19.10 -18.81
CA PRO A 209 -16.64 18.99 -18.81
C PRO A 209 -17.16 17.57 -19.08
N SER A 210 -16.33 16.68 -19.62
CA SER A 210 -16.70 15.30 -20.01
C SER A 210 -16.57 14.26 -18.89
N LEU A 211 -15.94 14.59 -17.76
CA LEU A 211 -15.78 13.65 -16.63
C LEU A 211 -17.14 13.24 -16.06
N TYR A 212 -17.25 12.01 -15.58
CA TYR A 212 -18.50 11.41 -15.12
C TYR A 212 -18.90 11.92 -13.73
N GLY A 213 -18.05 11.69 -12.73
CA GLY A 213 -18.40 11.85 -11.32
C GLY A 213 -17.77 13.05 -10.64
N SER A 214 -18.15 13.31 -9.39
CA SER A 214 -17.48 14.31 -8.55
C SER A 214 -16.04 13.95 -8.25
N ASP A 215 -15.79 12.66 -8.06
CA ASP A 215 -14.51 12.13 -7.56
C ASP A 215 -13.45 12.26 -8.64
N GLU A 216 -13.80 11.88 -9.86
CA GLU A 216 -12.97 12.03 -11.05
C GLU A 216 -12.59 13.52 -11.29
N ARG A 217 -13.53 14.44 -11.00
CA ARG A 217 -13.30 15.88 -11.12
C ARG A 217 -12.35 16.41 -10.05
N ILE A 218 -12.53 15.99 -8.80
CA ILE A 218 -11.58 16.31 -7.73
C ILE A 218 -10.20 15.78 -8.10
N PHE A 219 -10.10 14.52 -8.52
CA PHE A 219 -8.85 13.90 -8.91
C PHE A 219 -8.16 14.64 -10.06
N ALA A 220 -8.89 15.02 -11.11
CA ALA A 220 -8.34 15.82 -12.20
C ALA A 220 -7.70 17.12 -11.69
N CYS A 221 -8.38 17.83 -10.77
CA CYS A 221 -7.80 19.05 -10.19
C CYS A 221 -6.59 18.77 -9.29
N MET A 222 -6.55 17.63 -8.58
CA MET A 222 -5.36 17.22 -7.84
C MET A 222 -4.17 16.95 -8.75
N MET A 223 -4.41 16.35 -9.93
CA MET A 223 -3.36 16.11 -10.93
C MET A 223 -2.83 17.39 -11.54
N GLU A 224 -3.69 18.39 -11.79
CA GLU A 224 -3.24 19.73 -12.21
C GLU A 224 -2.38 20.42 -11.13
N LEU A 225 -2.59 20.11 -9.85
CA LEU A 225 -1.76 20.58 -8.73
C LEU A 225 -0.51 19.73 -8.49
N GLY A 226 -0.32 18.63 -9.23
CA GLY A 226 0.80 17.71 -9.03
C GLY A 226 0.73 16.90 -7.73
N VAL A 227 -0.47 16.70 -7.16
CA VAL A 227 -0.65 16.05 -5.85
C VAL A 227 -1.24 14.64 -6.02
N PRO A 228 -0.46 13.58 -5.78
CA PRO A 228 -0.94 12.20 -5.87
C PRO A 228 -1.77 11.79 -4.65
N LEU A 229 -2.57 10.73 -4.81
CA LEU A 229 -3.30 10.14 -3.69
C LEU A 229 -2.37 9.41 -2.71
N THR A 230 -2.42 9.84 -1.46
CA THR A 230 -1.90 9.11 -0.31
C THR A 230 -2.91 8.04 0.10
N LYS A 231 -2.66 6.80 -0.34
CA LYS A 231 -3.53 5.65 -0.06
C LYS A 231 -3.53 5.26 1.42
N HIS A 232 -4.69 5.23 2.05
CA HIS A 232 -4.88 4.66 3.39
C HIS A 232 -6.00 3.59 3.38
N PRO A 233 -5.70 2.30 3.62
CA PRO A 233 -6.61 1.16 3.40
C PRO A 233 -7.76 1.03 4.43
N GLY A 234 -8.00 2.08 5.21
CA GLY A 234 -9.11 2.16 6.16
C GLY A 234 -10.29 2.99 5.63
N PHE A 235 -10.13 3.68 4.50
CA PHE A 235 -11.27 4.25 3.78
C PHE A 235 -11.85 3.18 2.87
N HIS A 236 -13.17 2.96 2.96
CA HIS A 236 -13.86 1.92 2.20
C HIS A 236 -15.01 2.52 1.39
N GLN A 237 -14.85 2.50 0.06
CA GLN A 237 -15.89 2.89 -0.90
C GLN A 237 -17.01 1.86 -0.95
N LEU A 238 -16.67 0.57 -0.79
CA LEU A 238 -17.61 -0.54 -0.79
C LEU A 238 -18.47 -0.59 -2.06
N ASP A 239 -17.85 -0.43 -3.24
CA ASP A 239 -18.48 -0.75 -4.52
C ASP A 239 -18.59 -2.28 -4.68
N ILE A 240 -19.41 -2.89 -3.82
CA ILE A 240 -19.71 -4.31 -3.74
C ILE A 240 -21.15 -4.49 -3.26
N TYR A 241 -21.72 -5.67 -3.48
CA TYR A 241 -23.02 -6.07 -2.93
C TYR A 241 -22.87 -7.28 -2.00
N GLY A 242 -23.90 -7.54 -1.20
CA GLY A 242 -23.98 -8.72 -0.32
C GLY A 242 -23.41 -8.49 1.08
N ASP A 243 -22.81 -9.53 1.65
CA ASP A 243 -22.35 -9.57 3.04
C ASP A 243 -20.90 -9.09 3.18
N LEU A 244 -20.70 -8.02 3.94
CA LEU A 244 -19.38 -7.44 4.24
C LEU A 244 -18.50 -8.29 5.17
N SER A 245 -19.01 -9.39 5.72
CA SER A 245 -18.31 -10.15 6.75
C SER A 245 -16.90 -10.58 6.36
N GLY A 246 -16.66 -10.94 5.10
CA GLY A 246 -15.34 -11.23 4.56
C GLY A 246 -14.33 -10.11 4.78
N ILE A 247 -14.68 -8.87 4.41
CA ILE A 247 -13.82 -7.68 4.53
C ILE A 247 -13.64 -7.32 6.00
N LEU A 248 -14.70 -7.28 6.79
CA LEU A 248 -14.64 -6.85 8.19
C LEU A 248 -14.00 -7.90 9.13
N MET A 249 -14.03 -9.20 8.78
CA MET A 249 -13.36 -10.24 9.58
C MET A 249 -11.87 -10.38 9.28
N ALA A 250 -11.43 -9.96 8.10
CA ALA A 250 -10.04 -10.00 7.64
C ALA A 250 -9.57 -8.61 7.17
N HIS A 251 -10.00 -7.57 7.89
CA HIS A 251 -9.66 -6.20 7.55
C HIS A 251 -8.12 -6.03 7.57
N PRO A 252 -7.55 -5.25 6.63
CA PRO A 252 -6.11 -4.98 6.61
C PRO A 252 -5.59 -4.44 7.95
N VAL A 253 -4.30 -4.59 8.20
CA VAL A 253 -3.65 -4.06 9.42
C VAL A 253 -3.53 -2.54 9.33
N ALA A 254 -4.65 -1.87 9.55
CA ALA A 254 -4.82 -0.43 9.54
C ALA A 254 -6.08 -0.05 10.34
N PRO A 255 -6.15 1.15 10.92
CA PRO A 255 -7.38 1.61 11.55
C PRO A 255 -8.47 1.81 10.50
N ILE A 256 -9.65 1.25 10.74
CA ILE A 256 -10.84 1.55 9.94
C ILE A 256 -11.22 3.02 10.09
N LEU A 257 -11.47 3.71 8.97
CA LEU A 257 -11.73 5.16 8.90
C LEU A 257 -13.14 5.48 8.42
N SER A 258 -13.68 4.69 7.49
CA SER A 258 -15.04 4.88 6.97
C SER A 258 -15.63 3.61 6.37
N LEU A 259 -16.96 3.59 6.23
CA LEU A 259 -17.72 2.62 5.43
C LEU A 259 -18.78 3.38 4.63
N HIS A 260 -18.91 3.08 3.34
CA HIS A 260 -19.85 3.71 2.42
C HIS A 260 -20.87 2.71 1.83
N HIS A 261 -21.85 3.18 1.05
CA HIS A 261 -22.88 2.37 0.40
C HIS A 261 -23.68 1.43 1.32
N LEU A 262 -23.85 1.82 2.60
CA LEU A 262 -24.55 0.99 3.58
C LEU A 262 -25.99 0.66 3.19
N ASP A 263 -26.64 1.50 2.36
CA ASP A 263 -27.98 1.28 1.84
C ASP A 263 -28.08 0.11 0.85
N LEU A 264 -27.00 -0.21 0.14
CA LEU A 264 -26.96 -1.16 -0.97
C LEU A 264 -26.49 -2.55 -0.54
N ILE A 265 -25.76 -2.63 0.56
CA ILE A 265 -25.19 -3.86 1.12
C ILE A 265 -26.07 -4.44 2.22
N GLU A 266 -25.81 -5.70 2.60
CA GLU A 266 -26.46 -6.30 3.76
C GLU A 266 -26.07 -5.59 5.06
N PRO A 267 -26.95 -5.55 6.08
CA PRO A 267 -26.63 -4.97 7.37
C PRO A 267 -25.36 -5.61 7.97
N VAL A 268 -24.44 -4.77 8.46
CA VAL A 268 -23.16 -5.19 9.08
C VAL A 268 -23.33 -6.31 10.12
N PHE A 269 -24.45 -6.32 10.85
CA PHE A 269 -24.84 -7.46 11.66
C PHE A 269 -26.09 -8.12 11.07
N PRO A 270 -26.10 -9.45 10.86
CA PRO A 270 -27.22 -10.10 10.21
C PRO A 270 -28.50 -10.03 11.06
N LYS A 271 -29.65 -10.03 10.39
CA LYS A 271 -30.99 -9.95 11.02
C LYS A 271 -31.18 -8.68 11.88
N MET A 272 -30.53 -7.58 11.49
CA MET A 272 -30.62 -6.28 12.15
C MET A 272 -30.91 -5.17 11.13
N ASP A 273 -31.62 -4.13 11.56
CA ASP A 273 -31.70 -2.88 10.80
C ASP A 273 -30.31 -2.26 10.62
N ARG A 274 -30.04 -1.65 9.45
CA ARG A 274 -28.72 -1.11 9.08
C ARG A 274 -28.22 -0.05 10.06
N VAL A 275 -29.07 0.90 10.45
CA VAL A 275 -28.69 1.96 11.39
C VAL A 275 -28.44 1.38 12.78
N LYS A 276 -29.25 0.41 13.24
CA LYS A 276 -29.00 -0.30 14.49
C LYS A 276 -27.70 -1.12 14.45
N ALA A 277 -27.37 -1.72 13.31
CA ALA A 277 -26.14 -2.47 13.11
C ALA A 277 -24.91 -1.56 13.24
N VAL A 278 -24.92 -0.40 12.60
CA VAL A 278 -23.86 0.61 12.75
C VAL A 278 -23.75 1.09 14.20
N LYS A 279 -24.88 1.40 14.86
CA LYS A 279 -24.87 1.80 16.28
C LYS A 279 -24.25 0.74 17.19
N ARG A 280 -24.45 -0.55 16.89
CA ARG A 280 -23.80 -1.66 17.61
C ARG A 280 -22.30 -1.66 17.37
N LEU A 281 -21.84 -1.45 16.14
CA LEU A 281 -20.42 -1.38 15.80
C LEU A 281 -19.71 -0.19 16.49
N MET A 282 -20.45 0.91 16.72
CA MET A 282 -19.94 2.09 17.43
C MET A 282 -19.74 1.88 18.94
N VAL A 283 -20.25 0.80 19.53
CA VAL A 283 -20.04 0.50 20.96
C VAL A 283 -18.57 0.17 21.27
N PRO A 284 -17.96 -0.87 20.67
CA PRO A 284 -16.53 -1.17 20.88
C PRO A 284 -15.61 -0.04 20.40
N MET A 285 -16.00 0.72 19.37
CA MET A 285 -15.28 1.91 18.92
C MET A 285 -15.00 2.91 20.06
N LYS A 286 -15.99 3.13 20.94
CA LYS A 286 -15.86 4.02 22.12
C LYS A 286 -14.97 3.46 23.22
N LEU A 287 -14.74 2.14 23.23
CA LEU A 287 -13.94 1.47 24.26
C LEU A 287 -12.47 1.42 23.86
N ASP A 288 -12.18 1.14 22.59
CA ASP A 288 -10.84 1.11 22.03
C ASP A 288 -10.89 1.22 20.51
N SER A 289 -10.89 2.45 20.00
CA SER A 289 -11.00 2.74 18.57
C SER A 289 -9.88 2.12 17.73
N ALA A 290 -8.67 2.07 18.29
CA ALA A 290 -7.48 1.61 17.58
C ALA A 290 -7.57 0.12 17.23
N GLY A 291 -8.16 -0.69 18.11
CA GLY A 291 -8.29 -2.14 17.91
C GLY A 291 -9.55 -2.58 17.17
N LEU A 292 -10.44 -1.66 16.78
CA LEU A 292 -11.70 -2.01 16.12
C LEU A 292 -11.45 -2.76 14.82
N ILE A 293 -12.15 -3.89 14.65
CA ILE A 293 -12.13 -4.74 13.45
C ILE A 293 -10.76 -5.40 13.15
N GLN A 294 -9.77 -5.18 14.02
CA GLN A 294 -8.46 -5.82 13.87
C GLN A 294 -8.53 -7.31 14.16
N GLN A 295 -7.92 -8.09 13.27
CA GLN A 295 -7.91 -9.54 13.31
C GLN A 295 -6.79 -10.07 14.20
N SER A 296 -7.11 -11.04 15.06
CA SER A 296 -6.15 -11.85 15.80
C SER A 296 -6.44 -13.33 15.56
N ILE A 297 -5.41 -14.12 15.27
CA ILE A 297 -5.55 -15.54 14.92
C ILE A 297 -4.87 -16.40 15.98
N CYS A 298 -5.60 -17.36 16.54
CA CYS A 298 -5.14 -18.26 17.59
C CYS A 298 -5.38 -19.72 17.21
N TYR A 299 -4.48 -20.61 17.63
CA TYR A 299 -4.56 -22.05 17.33
C TYR A 299 -4.82 -22.86 18.60
N CYS A 300 -5.94 -23.58 18.64
CA CYS A 300 -6.24 -24.53 19.71
C CYS A 300 -5.75 -25.91 19.31
N LYS A 301 -4.49 -26.22 19.63
CA LYS A 301 -3.83 -27.49 19.24
C LYS A 301 -4.55 -28.74 19.76
N THR A 302 -5.10 -28.71 20.98
CA THR A 302 -5.78 -29.86 21.58
C THR A 302 -7.10 -30.22 20.91
N ARG A 303 -7.73 -29.26 20.24
CA ARG A 303 -9.00 -29.45 19.52
C ARG A 303 -8.84 -29.39 18.01
N SER A 304 -7.62 -29.13 17.53
CA SER A 304 -7.31 -28.82 16.13
C SER A 304 -8.22 -27.73 15.58
N TRP A 305 -8.33 -26.60 16.27
CA TRP A 305 -9.13 -25.45 15.81
C TRP A 305 -8.26 -24.24 15.48
N THR A 306 -8.73 -23.47 14.50
CA THR A 306 -8.28 -22.10 14.27
C THR A 306 -9.36 -21.15 14.74
N VAL A 307 -9.00 -20.20 15.58
CA VAL A 307 -9.90 -19.16 16.11
C VAL A 307 -9.42 -17.83 15.55
N SER A 308 -10.27 -17.14 14.79
CA SER A 308 -10.02 -15.77 14.35
C SER A 308 -10.95 -14.82 15.08
N VAL A 309 -10.41 -13.73 15.61
CA VAL A 309 -11.13 -12.70 16.35
C VAL A 309 -10.94 -11.38 15.60
N SER A 310 -11.99 -10.88 14.95
CA SER A 310 -12.08 -9.49 14.53
C SER A 310 -12.70 -8.69 15.68
N TRP A 311 -11.86 -8.00 16.45
CA TRP A 311 -12.29 -7.42 17.73
C TRP A 311 -13.36 -6.33 17.53
N GLY A 312 -14.42 -6.37 18.33
CA GLY A 312 -15.58 -5.49 18.14
C GLY A 312 -16.52 -5.86 16.98
N TYR A 313 -16.25 -6.91 16.21
CA TYR A 313 -17.13 -7.34 15.12
C TYR A 313 -17.56 -8.81 15.24
N ALA A 314 -16.66 -9.76 15.01
CA ALA A 314 -17.00 -11.18 14.99
C ALA A 314 -15.84 -12.11 15.37
N VAL A 315 -16.20 -13.33 15.78
CA VAL A 315 -15.27 -14.43 16.04
C VAL A 315 -15.61 -15.60 15.13
N GLN A 316 -14.61 -16.20 14.50
CA GLN A 316 -14.74 -17.40 13.68
C GLN A 316 -13.98 -18.56 14.34
N ILE A 317 -14.61 -19.73 14.43
CA ILE A 317 -13.95 -20.99 14.81
C ILE A 317 -14.00 -21.95 13.64
N TYR A 318 -12.84 -22.32 13.11
CA TYR A 318 -12.69 -23.31 12.07
C TYR A 318 -12.27 -24.66 12.65
N ARG A 319 -12.76 -25.75 12.05
CA ARG A 319 -12.20 -27.08 12.25
C ARG A 319 -10.93 -27.19 11.40
N GLY A 320 -9.81 -27.57 12.00
CA GLY A 320 -8.51 -27.63 11.37
C GLY A 320 -7.61 -26.43 11.71
N ILE A 321 -6.32 -26.57 11.36
CA ILE A 321 -5.30 -25.54 11.50
C ILE A 321 -5.14 -24.85 10.13
N ILE A 322 -5.66 -23.63 10.00
CA ILE A 322 -5.62 -22.81 8.78
C ILE A 322 -4.49 -21.79 8.94
N ALA A 323 -3.65 -21.64 7.93
CA ALA A 323 -2.51 -20.72 8.02
C ALA A 323 -2.95 -19.26 8.18
N ALA A 324 -2.18 -18.48 8.96
CA ALA A 324 -2.48 -17.07 9.17
C ALA A 324 -2.54 -16.27 7.85
N LYS A 325 -1.65 -16.60 6.89
CA LYS A 325 -1.67 -16.05 5.53
C LYS A 325 -3.01 -16.27 4.81
N GLU A 326 -3.65 -17.41 5.02
CA GLU A 326 -4.95 -17.68 4.40
C GLU A 326 -6.08 -16.97 5.16
N MET A 327 -5.99 -16.94 6.50
CA MET A 327 -6.95 -16.25 7.36
C MET A 327 -6.95 -14.73 7.19
N SER A 328 -5.83 -14.13 6.76
CA SER A 328 -5.71 -12.72 6.43
C SER A 328 -6.28 -12.37 5.05
N VAL A 329 -6.68 -13.36 4.25
CA VAL A 329 -7.35 -13.12 2.96
C VAL A 329 -8.87 -13.11 3.18
N PRO A 330 -9.58 -12.02 2.81
CA PRO A 330 -11.03 -11.92 2.92
C PRO A 330 -11.75 -13.07 2.24
N ALA A 331 -12.68 -13.70 2.95
CA ALA A 331 -13.58 -14.68 2.36
C ALA A 331 -14.59 -13.96 1.45
N ARG A 332 -14.86 -14.51 0.26
CA ARG A 332 -15.73 -13.90 -0.75
C ARG A 332 -17.21 -14.07 -0.39
N THR A 333 -17.67 -13.29 0.60
CA THR A 333 -19.07 -13.20 1.05
C THR A 333 -19.87 -12.10 0.34
N PHE A 334 -19.20 -11.41 -0.58
CA PHE A 334 -19.66 -10.25 -1.33
C PHE A 334 -19.39 -10.47 -2.82
N ILE A 335 -20.08 -9.67 -3.66
CA ILE A 335 -19.92 -9.66 -5.12
C ILE A 335 -19.51 -8.26 -5.59
N ASP A 336 -18.80 -8.18 -6.71
CA ASP A 336 -18.37 -6.91 -7.30
C ASP A 336 -19.57 -6.04 -7.74
N TRP A 337 -19.36 -4.72 -7.78
CA TRP A 337 -20.33 -3.74 -8.27
C TRP A 337 -20.88 -4.03 -9.67
N ASN A 338 -20.08 -4.69 -10.51
CA ASN A 338 -20.44 -5.07 -11.87
C ASN A 338 -20.94 -6.53 -11.95
N PHE A 339 -21.38 -7.09 -10.81
CA PHE A 339 -21.98 -8.41 -10.67
C PHE A 339 -21.05 -9.60 -10.96
N GLY A 340 -19.73 -9.40 -10.94
CA GLY A 340 -18.74 -10.47 -10.97
C GLY A 340 -18.41 -11.01 -9.57
N ASP A 341 -18.11 -12.30 -9.45
CA ASP A 341 -17.74 -12.94 -8.18
C ASP A 341 -16.41 -13.71 -8.27
N GLU A 342 -15.59 -13.44 -9.28
CA GLU A 342 -14.24 -14.02 -9.42
C GLU A 342 -13.16 -13.07 -8.88
N ASP A 343 -11.96 -13.62 -8.58
CA ASP A 343 -10.85 -12.82 -8.01
C ASP A 343 -10.41 -11.66 -8.90
N VAL A 344 -10.57 -11.79 -10.21
CA VAL A 344 -10.18 -10.77 -11.21
C VAL A 344 -11.00 -9.48 -11.10
N TYR A 345 -12.15 -9.52 -10.41
CA TYR A 345 -13.03 -8.36 -10.26
C TYR A 345 -12.65 -7.47 -9.08
N PHE A 346 -11.79 -7.92 -8.16
CA PHE A 346 -11.45 -7.16 -6.96
C PHE A 346 -10.06 -6.53 -7.07
N SER A 347 -9.87 -5.37 -6.43
CA SER A 347 -8.56 -4.69 -6.37
C SER A 347 -7.60 -5.31 -5.33
N PHE A 348 -8.00 -6.42 -4.71
CA PHE A 348 -7.27 -7.14 -3.67
C PHE A 348 -7.57 -8.65 -3.75
N ASN A 349 -6.72 -9.46 -3.13
CA ASN A 349 -6.91 -10.92 -3.12
C ASN A 349 -8.11 -11.30 -2.25
N THR A 350 -8.96 -12.19 -2.77
CA THR A 350 -10.03 -12.84 -2.00
C THR A 350 -9.81 -14.35 -1.94
N ARG A 351 -10.57 -15.04 -1.08
CA ARG A 351 -10.61 -16.50 -1.06
C ARG A 351 -12.05 -17.00 -1.14
N PRO A 352 -12.32 -18.11 -1.85
CA PRO A 352 -13.67 -18.62 -1.99
C PRO A 352 -14.24 -19.09 -0.63
N VAL A 353 -15.54 -18.94 -0.46
CA VAL A 353 -16.26 -19.54 0.67
C VAL A 353 -16.45 -21.02 0.38
N SER A 354 -15.99 -21.89 1.30
CA SER A 354 -16.10 -23.34 1.07
C SER A 354 -17.55 -23.81 1.06
N THR A 355 -17.88 -24.65 0.06
CA THR A 355 -19.15 -25.38 -0.02
C THR A 355 -19.19 -26.59 0.91
N ASN A 356 -18.02 -27.09 1.34
CA ASN A 356 -17.92 -28.23 2.24
C ASN A 356 -18.39 -27.83 3.66
N PRO A 357 -19.44 -28.46 4.21
CA PRO A 357 -19.96 -28.17 5.55
C PRO A 357 -18.91 -28.24 6.67
N CYS A 358 -17.93 -29.13 6.54
CA CYS A 358 -16.87 -29.29 7.53
C CYS A 358 -15.86 -28.14 7.56
N GLN A 359 -15.66 -27.49 6.42
CA GLN A 359 -14.73 -26.36 6.26
C GLN A 359 -15.38 -25.01 6.61
N LYS A 360 -16.71 -24.95 6.68
CA LYS A 360 -17.42 -23.73 7.07
C LYS A 360 -17.09 -23.34 8.52
N PRO A 361 -16.78 -22.06 8.78
CA PRO A 361 -16.53 -21.59 10.13
C PRO A 361 -17.81 -21.52 10.95
N PHE A 362 -17.67 -21.66 12.27
CA PHE A 362 -18.67 -21.22 13.21
C PHE A 362 -18.48 -19.74 13.49
N VAL A 363 -19.44 -18.92 13.07
CA VAL A 363 -19.38 -17.46 13.21
C VAL A 363 -20.16 -17.01 14.44
N TYR A 364 -19.58 -16.10 15.21
CA TYR A 364 -20.17 -15.48 16.39
C TYR A 364 -20.08 -13.96 16.25
N TYR A 365 -21.22 -13.29 16.16
CA TYR A 365 -21.27 -11.83 16.01
C TYR A 365 -21.32 -11.13 17.36
N LEU A 366 -20.75 -9.93 17.42
CA LEU A 366 -20.80 -9.09 18.61
C LEU A 366 -22.26 -8.89 19.05
N SER A 367 -22.52 -9.14 20.32
CA SER A 367 -23.79 -8.83 20.98
C SER A 367 -23.65 -7.65 21.93
N ASN A 368 -22.56 -7.59 22.70
CA ASN A 368 -22.32 -6.56 23.70
C ASN A 368 -20.82 -6.31 23.89
N ALA A 369 -20.45 -5.10 24.29
CA ALA A 369 -19.09 -4.77 24.70
C ALA A 369 -19.12 -3.72 25.83
N LEU A 370 -18.25 -3.89 26.82
CA LEU A 370 -18.15 -2.98 27.97
C LEU A 370 -16.72 -2.90 28.50
N PHE A 371 -16.42 -1.83 29.23
CA PHE A 371 -15.19 -1.74 29.99
C PHE A 371 -15.37 -2.38 31.36
N ASN A 372 -14.56 -3.39 31.69
CA ASN A 372 -14.55 -4.03 32.99
C ASN A 372 -13.50 -3.36 33.88
N LEU A 373 -13.99 -2.54 34.81
CA LEU A 373 -13.15 -1.77 35.75
C LEU A 373 -12.26 -2.67 36.61
N ASN A 374 -12.81 -3.79 37.11
CA ASN A 374 -12.09 -4.69 38.01
C ASN A 374 -10.88 -5.36 37.34
N LEU A 375 -10.99 -5.64 36.04
CA LEU A 375 -9.93 -6.29 35.27
C LEU A 375 -9.04 -5.29 34.51
N ASN A 376 -9.41 -4.00 34.52
CA ASN A 376 -8.80 -2.94 33.70
C ASN A 376 -8.69 -3.36 32.21
N ARG A 377 -9.79 -3.94 31.68
CA ARG A 377 -9.86 -4.54 30.33
C ARG A 377 -11.24 -4.30 29.72
N THR A 378 -11.31 -4.22 28.39
CA THR A 378 -12.58 -4.41 27.68
C THR A 378 -13.01 -5.87 27.76
N ALA A 379 -14.31 -6.08 27.83
CA ALA A 379 -14.96 -7.38 27.75
C ALA A 379 -16.02 -7.30 26.64
N SER A 380 -15.85 -8.09 25.59
CA SER A 380 -16.82 -8.22 24.48
C SER A 380 -17.43 -9.62 24.44
N GLU A 381 -18.74 -9.66 24.22
CA GLU A 381 -19.57 -10.87 24.14
C GLU A 381 -20.03 -11.08 22.70
N TYR A 382 -19.84 -12.31 22.20
CA TYR A 382 -20.20 -12.73 20.85
C TYR A 382 -21.16 -13.91 20.91
N ILE A 383 -22.24 -13.85 20.14
CA ILE A 383 -23.30 -14.87 20.11
C ILE A 383 -23.26 -15.60 18.77
N ARG A 384 -23.44 -16.92 18.81
CA ARG A 384 -23.42 -17.79 17.64
C ARG A 384 -24.46 -17.35 16.60
N HIS A 385 -24.03 -17.17 15.36
CA HIS A 385 -24.92 -17.11 14.22
C HIS A 385 -25.33 -18.53 13.82
N GLN A 386 -26.64 -18.79 13.79
CA GLN A 386 -27.16 -20.12 13.54
C GLN A 386 -27.58 -20.24 12.07
N GLU A 387 -26.74 -20.88 11.27
CA GLU A 387 -27.06 -21.36 9.92
C GLU A 387 -27.44 -22.84 9.95
N SER A 388 -28.09 -23.33 8.89
CA SER A 388 -28.41 -24.76 8.73
C SER A 388 -27.10 -25.55 8.66
N ASN A 389 -26.73 -26.18 9.77
CA ASN A 389 -25.59 -27.08 9.80
C ASN A 389 -25.97 -28.38 9.09
N SER A 390 -25.35 -28.64 7.95
CA SER A 390 -25.21 -30.00 7.43
C SER A 390 -24.23 -30.79 8.29
N ASP A 391 -24.43 -32.10 8.36
CA ASP A 391 -23.57 -32.99 9.13
C ASP A 391 -22.14 -32.96 8.58
N CYS A 392 -21.18 -32.98 9.51
CA CYS A 392 -19.76 -33.04 9.21
C CYS A 392 -19.18 -34.35 9.78
N ASP A 393 -18.54 -35.13 8.93
CA ASP A 393 -17.97 -36.44 9.24
C ASP A 393 -16.53 -36.39 9.77
N TRP A 394 -15.90 -35.20 9.75
CA TRP A 394 -14.54 -35.02 10.25
C TRP A 394 -14.44 -35.38 11.73
N LYS A 395 -13.46 -36.23 12.06
CA LYS A 395 -13.10 -36.61 13.44
C LYS A 395 -12.33 -35.50 14.18
N ILE A 396 -12.75 -34.25 14.03
CA ILE A 396 -12.22 -33.08 14.73
C ILE A 396 -13.25 -32.63 15.76
N ALA A 397 -12.79 -32.11 16.91
CA ALA A 397 -13.70 -31.66 17.96
C ALA A 397 -14.75 -30.69 17.41
N ASP A 398 -16.01 -30.88 17.75
CA ASP A 398 -17.11 -30.08 17.20
C ASP A 398 -17.35 -28.79 18.02
N PRO A 399 -17.18 -27.58 17.44
CA PRO A 399 -17.50 -26.31 18.10
C PRO A 399 -18.99 -26.05 18.32
N SER A 400 -19.90 -26.87 17.76
CA SER A 400 -21.36 -26.62 17.77
C SER A 400 -21.98 -26.37 19.15
N ARG A 401 -21.39 -26.93 20.22
CA ARG A 401 -21.87 -26.76 21.59
C ARG A 401 -21.57 -25.36 22.17
N ILE A 402 -20.73 -24.57 21.52
CA ILE A 402 -20.39 -23.21 21.93
C ILE A 402 -21.49 -22.29 21.42
N LYS A 403 -22.13 -21.55 22.34
CA LYS A 403 -23.20 -20.59 22.01
C LYS A 403 -22.74 -19.14 22.14
N ARG A 404 -21.74 -18.91 22.99
CA ARG A 404 -21.24 -17.59 23.36
C ARG A 404 -19.73 -17.64 23.57
N ILE A 405 -19.08 -16.55 23.16
CA ILE A 405 -17.64 -16.33 23.36
C ILE A 405 -17.47 -14.99 24.06
N GLU A 406 -16.58 -14.94 25.04
CA GLU A 406 -16.10 -13.68 25.63
C GLU A 406 -14.65 -13.44 25.26
N VAL A 407 -14.35 -12.19 24.91
CA VAL A 407 -12.99 -11.74 24.59
C VAL A 407 -12.64 -10.61 25.54
N TYR A 408 -11.54 -10.77 26.28
CA TYR A 408 -11.03 -9.76 27.20
C TYR A 408 -9.77 -9.13 26.63
N LYS A 409 -9.77 -7.83 26.34
CA LYS A 409 -8.65 -7.11 25.73
C LYS A 409 -8.26 -5.89 26.57
N LYS A 410 -6.96 -5.60 26.72
CA LYS A 410 -6.53 -4.31 27.28
C LYS A 410 -6.67 -3.23 26.20
N PRO A 411 -7.33 -2.08 26.45
CA PRO A 411 -7.35 -0.98 25.49
C PRO A 411 -5.93 -0.56 25.13
N ASP A 412 -5.71 -0.24 23.85
CA ASP A 412 -4.40 0.22 23.36
C ASP A 412 -4.56 1.36 22.36
N PRO A 413 -4.79 2.61 22.82
CA PRO A 413 -5.01 3.74 21.93
C PRO A 413 -3.80 4.08 21.04
N HIS A 414 -2.60 3.59 21.41
CA HIS A 414 -1.32 3.76 20.71
C HIS A 414 -0.93 2.53 19.88
N LEU A 415 -1.87 1.64 19.57
CA LEU A 415 -1.61 0.44 18.75
C LEU A 415 -0.85 0.77 17.46
N TRP A 416 -1.18 1.90 16.84
CA TRP A 416 -0.65 2.36 15.55
C TRP A 416 0.64 3.18 15.62
N ASP A 417 1.24 3.28 16.82
CA ASP A 417 2.48 4.03 17.09
C ASP A 417 3.62 3.06 17.48
N LYS A 418 3.44 1.75 17.25
CA LYS A 418 4.36 0.69 17.70
C LYS A 418 5.00 -0.05 16.52
N LEU A 419 6.29 -0.31 16.63
CA LEU A 419 7.01 -1.30 15.83
C LEU A 419 7.00 -2.64 16.60
N VAL A 420 6.45 -3.70 16.00
CA VAL A 420 6.40 -5.04 16.60
C VAL A 420 7.33 -5.98 15.85
N ILE A 421 8.35 -6.49 16.53
CA ILE A 421 9.30 -7.49 16.00
C ILE A 421 9.02 -8.83 16.67
N THR A 422 8.66 -9.84 15.89
CA THR A 422 8.29 -11.18 16.40
C THR A 422 9.28 -12.24 15.93
N PHE A 423 9.89 -12.96 16.87
CA PHE A 423 10.79 -14.09 16.57
C PHE A 423 10.01 -15.40 16.63
N LEU A 424 9.91 -16.09 15.50
CA LEU A 424 9.22 -17.37 15.39
C LEU A 424 10.25 -18.50 15.18
N PRO A 425 10.53 -19.33 16.19
CA PRO A 425 11.48 -20.43 16.04
C PRO A 425 10.97 -21.47 15.04
N THR A 426 11.88 -22.02 14.23
CA THR A 426 11.54 -23.15 13.37
C THR A 426 11.17 -24.36 14.21
N MET A 427 10.29 -25.21 13.70
CA MET A 427 9.87 -26.44 14.39
C MET A 427 11.05 -27.39 14.70
N LYS A 428 12.15 -27.27 13.95
CA LYS A 428 13.36 -28.08 14.15
C LYS A 428 14.22 -27.53 15.30
N SER A 429 14.42 -26.21 15.37
CA SER A 429 15.31 -25.60 16.36
C SER A 429 14.67 -25.35 17.72
N LYS A 430 13.33 -25.27 17.83
CA LYS A 430 12.56 -24.98 19.08
C LYS A 430 12.91 -23.68 19.82
N PHE A 431 14.01 -23.00 19.49
CA PHE A 431 14.39 -21.69 19.99
C PHE A 431 14.77 -20.76 18.84
N ALA A 432 14.63 -19.46 19.09
CA ALA A 432 15.12 -18.36 18.27
C ALA A 432 15.90 -17.45 19.22
N PHE A 433 16.98 -16.85 18.74
CA PHE A 433 17.77 -15.91 19.52
C PHE A 433 18.14 -14.72 18.66
N VAL A 434 18.39 -13.60 19.33
CA VAL A 434 18.88 -12.35 18.74
C VAL A 434 19.86 -11.76 19.74
N ASN A 435 21.03 -11.32 19.26
CA ASN A 435 22.04 -10.74 20.12
C ASN A 435 21.72 -9.28 20.45
N ALA A 436 21.34 -8.51 19.43
CA ALA A 436 20.98 -7.10 19.54
C ALA A 436 20.00 -6.73 18.41
N ILE A 437 19.21 -5.69 18.64
CA ILE A 437 18.34 -5.07 17.65
C ILE A 437 18.64 -3.58 17.65
N GLU A 438 18.91 -3.03 16.48
CA GLU A 438 19.10 -1.60 16.28
C GLU A 438 17.91 -1.05 15.48
N VAL A 439 17.33 0.06 15.96
CA VAL A 439 16.24 0.77 15.29
C VAL A 439 16.67 2.21 15.16
N ILE A 440 16.89 2.65 13.92
CA ILE A 440 17.39 3.99 13.60
C ILE A 440 16.33 4.71 12.78
N SER A 441 15.98 5.93 13.19
CA SER A 441 15.09 6.78 12.40
C SER A 441 15.80 7.21 11.11
N ALA A 442 15.22 6.87 9.97
CA ALA A 442 15.70 7.30 8.66
C ALA A 442 15.05 8.64 8.26
N PRO A 443 15.79 9.56 7.61
CA PRO A 443 15.20 10.76 7.07
C PRO A 443 14.33 10.43 5.84
N LYS A 444 13.33 11.26 5.56
CA LYS A 444 12.30 10.99 4.53
C LYS A 444 12.88 10.92 3.11
N ASP A 445 13.99 11.61 2.88
CA ASP A 445 14.69 11.69 1.61
C ASP A 445 15.73 10.57 1.42
N LEU A 446 15.90 9.66 2.39
CA LEU A 446 16.85 8.55 2.26
C LEU A 446 16.51 7.64 1.08
N ILE A 447 15.22 7.34 0.89
CA ILE A 447 14.68 6.56 -0.23
C ILE A 447 13.53 7.37 -0.84
N LEU A 448 13.73 7.89 -2.04
CA LEU A 448 12.69 8.59 -2.77
C LEU A 448 11.59 7.62 -3.21
N ASP A 449 10.38 8.12 -3.44
CA ASP A 449 9.25 7.26 -3.81
C ASP A 449 9.31 6.77 -5.26
N THR A 450 10.18 7.35 -6.08
CA THR A 450 10.33 7.05 -7.51
C THR A 450 11.76 6.64 -7.86
N ALA A 451 11.89 5.74 -8.85
CA ALA A 451 13.17 5.30 -9.41
C ALA A 451 13.02 4.90 -10.90
N LYS A 452 14.14 4.79 -11.61
CA LYS A 452 14.14 4.34 -13.01
C LYS A 452 14.04 2.82 -13.07
N PHE A 453 12.99 2.28 -13.68
CA PHE A 453 12.83 0.84 -13.88
C PHE A 453 13.51 0.41 -15.18
N VAL A 454 14.59 -0.36 -15.10
CA VAL A 454 15.39 -0.78 -16.26
C VAL A 454 15.02 -2.21 -16.64
N THR A 455 14.40 -2.38 -17.82
CA THR A 455 13.93 -3.67 -18.33
C THR A 455 14.40 -3.89 -19.76
N GLY A 456 15.56 -4.53 -19.94
CA GLY A 456 16.20 -4.58 -21.25
C GLY A 456 16.51 -3.16 -21.73
N ASP A 457 16.21 -2.85 -23.00
CA ASP A 457 16.43 -1.52 -23.57
C ASP A 457 15.39 -0.46 -23.17
N LYS A 458 14.40 -0.82 -22.33
CA LYS A 458 13.34 0.10 -21.89
C LYS A 458 13.63 0.64 -20.49
N ILE A 459 13.40 1.95 -20.33
CA ILE A 459 13.46 2.66 -19.06
C ILE A 459 12.06 3.22 -18.77
N ASP A 460 11.39 2.64 -17.78
CA ASP A 460 10.09 3.10 -17.27
C ASP A 460 10.27 3.76 -15.89
N ASN A 461 9.19 4.33 -15.34
CA ASN A 461 9.18 4.82 -13.96
C ASN A 461 8.68 3.73 -13.00
N PHE A 462 9.35 3.58 -11.86
CA PHE A 462 8.88 2.79 -10.73
C PHE A 462 8.41 3.75 -9.63
N ASP A 463 7.14 3.65 -9.24
CA ASP A 463 6.54 4.46 -8.16
C ASP A 463 6.36 3.62 -6.88
N ALA A 464 6.07 4.28 -5.76
CA ALA A 464 5.82 3.65 -4.46
C ALA A 464 7.03 2.87 -3.89
N LEU A 465 8.25 3.30 -4.21
CA LEU A 465 9.48 2.69 -3.69
C LEU A 465 9.61 2.87 -2.17
N SER A 466 9.15 4.01 -1.62
CA SER A 466 9.20 4.28 -0.17
C SER A 466 8.29 3.35 0.65
N LYS A 467 7.37 2.64 -0.01
CA LYS A 467 6.46 1.65 0.60
C LYS A 467 7.00 0.23 0.55
N GLN A 468 8.12 0.00 -0.14
CA GLN A 468 8.75 -1.30 -0.22
C GLN A 468 9.65 -1.52 1.01
N ALA A 469 9.65 -2.74 1.53
CA ALA A 469 10.68 -3.16 2.46
C ALA A 469 11.95 -3.50 1.65
N LEU A 470 13.09 -3.00 2.11
CA LEU A 470 14.37 -3.14 1.45
C LEU A 470 15.34 -3.90 2.36
N GLU A 471 15.97 -4.95 1.85
CA GLU A 471 17.07 -5.65 2.50
C GLU A 471 18.38 -5.29 1.81
N VAL A 472 19.30 -4.68 2.53
CA VAL A 472 20.62 -4.32 1.98
C VAL A 472 21.43 -5.59 1.73
N MET A 473 21.73 -5.88 0.46
CA MET A 473 22.55 -7.01 0.05
C MET A 473 24.02 -6.60 -0.06
N TYR A 474 24.26 -5.44 -0.69
CA TYR A 474 25.60 -4.92 -0.92
C TYR A 474 25.63 -3.42 -0.63
N ARG A 475 26.73 -2.97 -0.03
CA ARG A 475 27.05 -1.57 0.20
C ARG A 475 28.56 -1.42 0.05
N VAL A 476 28.98 -0.79 -1.04
CA VAL A 476 30.36 -0.81 -1.53
C VAL A 476 30.89 0.61 -1.68
N ASN A 477 32.04 0.88 -1.07
CA ASN A 477 32.84 2.08 -1.25
C ASN A 477 33.86 1.87 -2.37
N VAL A 478 33.69 2.55 -3.50
CA VAL A 478 34.45 2.30 -4.73
C VAL A 478 35.76 3.08 -4.71
N GLY A 479 36.88 2.36 -4.89
CA GLY A 479 38.22 2.94 -4.86
C GLY A 479 38.70 3.35 -3.46
N GLY A 480 37.87 3.18 -2.42
CA GLY A 480 38.14 3.60 -1.05
C GLY A 480 38.31 2.46 -0.05
N PRO A 481 38.74 2.77 1.19
CA PRO A 481 38.82 1.80 2.26
C PRO A 481 37.42 1.49 2.83
N LYS A 482 37.37 0.46 3.70
CA LYS A 482 36.16 0.11 4.44
C LYS A 482 35.71 1.28 5.32
N VAL A 483 34.44 1.67 5.20
CA VAL A 483 33.79 2.64 6.11
C VAL A 483 33.04 1.85 7.18
N THR A 484 33.33 2.13 8.45
CA THR A 484 32.70 1.48 9.60
C THR A 484 31.54 2.32 10.14
N PRO A 485 30.67 1.76 10.99
CA PRO A 485 29.56 2.51 11.58
C PRO A 485 29.97 3.81 12.30
N PHE A 486 31.16 3.85 12.89
CA PHE A 486 31.71 5.04 13.56
C PHE A 486 32.05 6.20 12.61
N ASN A 487 32.23 5.88 11.33
CA ASN A 487 32.62 6.81 10.27
C ASN A 487 31.49 7.01 9.24
N ASP A 488 30.29 6.48 9.53
CA ASP A 488 29.08 6.61 8.73
C ASP A 488 28.03 7.44 9.47
N THR A 489 27.14 8.07 8.72
CA THR A 489 26.09 8.96 9.24
C THR A 489 24.86 8.23 9.78
N LEU A 490 24.63 6.99 9.36
CA LEU A 490 23.49 6.15 9.75
C LEU A 490 23.94 4.78 10.28
N TRP A 491 25.15 4.71 10.86
CA TRP A 491 25.72 3.49 11.45
C TRP A 491 25.91 2.33 10.46
N ARG A 492 26.03 2.63 9.15
CA ARG A 492 26.20 1.64 8.09
C ARG A 492 27.67 1.23 7.93
N THR A 493 27.88 0.07 7.30
CA THR A 493 29.20 -0.40 6.88
C THR A 493 29.29 -0.40 5.36
N TRP A 494 30.36 0.16 4.81
CA TRP A 494 30.66 0.12 3.37
C TRP A 494 31.92 -0.70 3.12
N LEU A 495 31.83 -1.69 2.23
CA LEU A 495 32.93 -2.60 1.89
C LEU A 495 33.77 -2.05 0.74
N PRO A 496 35.08 -2.31 0.68
CA PRO A 496 35.89 -1.99 -0.51
C PRO A 496 35.38 -2.71 -1.77
N ASP A 497 35.60 -2.13 -2.95
CA ASP A 497 35.05 -2.66 -4.22
C ASP A 497 35.83 -3.80 -4.87
N ASP A 498 37.05 -4.08 -4.39
CA ASP A 498 38.00 -4.96 -5.08
C ASP A 498 37.50 -6.39 -5.30
N GLU A 499 36.70 -6.93 -4.38
CA GLU A 499 36.13 -8.28 -4.51
C GLU A 499 34.98 -8.37 -5.54
N PHE A 500 34.40 -7.22 -5.91
CA PHE A 500 33.26 -7.13 -6.82
C PHE A 500 33.67 -6.67 -8.23
N LEU A 501 34.86 -6.09 -8.37
CA LEU A 501 35.36 -5.56 -9.63
C LEU A 501 35.80 -6.70 -10.56
N LYS A 502 35.21 -6.77 -11.76
CA LYS A 502 35.48 -7.84 -12.74
C LYS A 502 36.93 -7.84 -13.26
N SER A 503 37.47 -6.66 -13.52
CA SER A 503 38.86 -6.46 -13.93
C SER A 503 39.32 -5.07 -13.49
N SER A 504 40.56 -4.97 -13.00
CA SER A 504 41.19 -3.71 -12.65
C SER A 504 41.93 -3.04 -13.82
N GLU A 505 42.03 -3.72 -14.97
CA GLU A 505 42.68 -3.18 -16.17
C GLU A 505 42.01 -1.88 -16.63
N GLY A 506 42.81 -0.87 -17.00
CA GLY A 506 42.30 0.45 -17.40
C GLY A 506 41.70 1.30 -16.28
N SER A 507 41.58 0.76 -15.06
CA SER A 507 41.01 1.48 -13.91
C SER A 507 42.10 2.11 -13.03
N LYS A 508 41.79 3.26 -12.41
CA LYS A 508 42.64 3.93 -11.43
C LYS A 508 41.81 4.35 -10.22
N ARG A 509 42.33 4.13 -9.01
CA ARG A 509 41.72 4.67 -7.78
C ARG A 509 42.11 6.13 -7.60
N VAL A 510 41.16 6.95 -7.18
CA VAL A 510 41.36 8.37 -6.88
C VAL A 510 40.81 8.68 -5.50
N TYR A 511 41.50 9.59 -4.82
CA TYR A 511 41.15 10.05 -3.49
C TYR A 511 41.33 11.56 -3.41
N SER A 512 40.40 12.23 -2.76
CA SER A 512 40.43 13.67 -2.50
C SER A 512 40.38 13.95 -1.01
N THR A 513 41.23 14.87 -0.55
CA THR A 513 41.17 15.48 0.80
C THR A 513 40.34 16.75 0.82
N GLY A 514 39.79 17.16 -0.34
CA GLY A 514 38.96 18.35 -0.48
C GLY A 514 37.61 18.19 0.23
N ARG A 515 36.95 19.33 0.45
CA ARG A 515 35.60 19.35 1.03
C ARG A 515 34.58 18.90 -0.01
N ILE A 516 33.67 18.02 0.40
CA ILE A 516 32.49 17.62 -0.39
C ILE A 516 31.37 18.67 -0.25
N TRP A 517 30.84 19.13 -1.37
CA TRP A 517 29.84 20.18 -1.48
C TRP A 517 28.44 19.60 -1.69
N TYR A 518 27.80 19.17 -0.61
CA TYR A 518 26.41 18.69 -0.64
C TYR A 518 25.45 19.83 -1.01
N GLN A 519 24.69 19.66 -2.10
CA GLN A 519 23.72 20.62 -2.60
C GLN A 519 22.30 20.22 -2.21
N SER A 520 21.42 21.21 -2.04
CA SER A 520 19.99 20.96 -1.86
C SER A 520 19.42 20.30 -3.11
N GLY A 521 18.70 19.17 -2.95
CA GLY A 521 18.18 18.37 -4.06
C GLY A 521 19.17 17.36 -4.67
N GLY A 522 20.42 17.36 -4.23
CA GLY A 522 21.42 16.33 -4.54
C GLY A 522 21.46 15.23 -3.49
N ALA A 523 22.59 14.50 -3.39
CA ALA A 523 22.77 13.58 -2.27
C ALA A 523 22.97 14.36 -0.95
N SER A 524 22.50 13.82 0.17
CA SER A 524 22.77 14.32 1.52
C SER A 524 23.85 13.47 2.21
N ARG A 525 24.33 13.93 3.37
CA ARG A 525 25.32 13.20 4.17
C ARG A 525 24.76 11.88 4.70
N GLU A 526 23.46 11.82 4.92
CA GLU A 526 22.70 10.65 5.32
C GLU A 526 22.57 9.65 4.17
N ILE A 527 22.49 10.12 2.92
CA ILE A 527 22.52 9.25 1.73
C ILE A 527 23.89 8.59 1.57
N GLY A 528 24.98 9.35 1.65
CA GLY A 528 26.34 8.81 1.67
C GLY A 528 27.30 9.75 2.41
N PRO A 529 28.19 9.24 3.29
CA PRO A 529 29.11 10.07 4.05
C PRO A 529 30.30 10.56 3.19
N ASP A 530 31.04 11.55 3.70
CA ASP A 530 32.22 12.12 3.01
C ASP A 530 33.23 11.03 2.64
N ASN A 531 33.43 10.03 3.51
CA ASN A 531 34.36 8.93 3.28
C ASN A 531 34.02 8.05 2.06
N VAL A 532 32.78 8.12 1.58
CA VAL A 532 32.33 7.47 0.34
C VAL A 532 32.57 8.38 -0.86
N TYR A 533 32.20 9.66 -0.75
CA TYR A 533 32.34 10.60 -1.86
C TYR A 533 33.76 11.14 -2.06
N ASN A 534 34.66 10.96 -1.08
CA ASN A 534 36.09 11.31 -1.16
C ASN A 534 36.91 10.29 -1.96
N THR A 535 36.34 9.14 -2.29
CA THR A 535 37.01 8.06 -3.02
C THR A 535 36.23 7.71 -4.27
N ALA A 536 36.94 7.32 -5.32
CA ALA A 536 36.32 6.79 -6.52
C ALA A 536 37.28 5.87 -7.27
N ARG A 537 36.73 5.13 -8.23
CA ARG A 537 37.49 4.49 -9.30
C ARG A 537 37.13 5.15 -10.63
N VAL A 538 38.14 5.45 -11.42
CA VAL A 538 38.02 6.13 -12.72
C VAL A 538 38.59 5.29 -13.85
N ILE A 539 38.09 5.52 -15.07
CA ILE A 539 38.74 5.06 -16.30
C ILE A 539 39.90 6.01 -16.57
N ALA A 540 41.12 5.48 -16.63
CA ALA A 540 42.32 6.29 -16.85
C ALA A 540 42.42 6.72 -18.32
N ALA A 541 42.69 8.00 -18.56
CA ALA A 541 42.99 8.51 -19.90
C ALA A 541 44.30 7.90 -20.44
N THR A 542 44.29 7.45 -21.70
CA THR A 542 45.49 6.93 -22.39
C THR A 542 45.84 7.79 -23.60
N ASN A 543 46.92 8.58 -23.51
CA ASN A 543 47.60 9.26 -24.61
C ASN A 543 46.68 9.82 -25.71
N ALA A 544 45.67 10.62 -25.31
CA ALA A 544 44.71 11.28 -26.19
C ALA A 544 43.73 10.35 -26.96
N SER A 545 43.53 9.11 -26.50
CA SER A 545 42.56 8.16 -27.04
C SER A 545 41.58 7.69 -25.95
N ILE A 546 40.30 7.58 -26.32
CA ILE A 546 39.23 7.11 -25.44
C ILE A 546 39.31 5.57 -25.35
N PRO A 547 39.50 4.98 -24.16
CA PRO A 547 39.55 3.53 -24.01
C PRO A 547 38.22 2.88 -24.36
N ASN A 548 38.21 1.85 -25.22
CA ASN A 548 36.99 1.06 -25.47
C ASN A 548 36.78 0.01 -24.37
N LEU A 549 36.52 0.46 -23.14
CA LEU A 549 36.42 -0.39 -21.95
C LEU A 549 35.35 0.13 -20.99
N ASN A 550 34.53 -0.78 -20.47
CA ASN A 550 33.61 -0.51 -19.36
C ASN A 550 34.16 -1.08 -18.05
N MET A 551 34.28 -0.25 -17.01
CA MET A 551 34.53 -0.75 -15.66
C MET A 551 33.25 -1.41 -15.14
N THR A 552 33.35 -2.69 -14.77
CA THR A 552 32.19 -3.51 -14.42
C THR A 552 32.37 -4.15 -13.06
N TRP A 553 31.34 -4.05 -12.22
CA TRP A 553 31.21 -4.75 -10.96
C TRP A 553 30.10 -5.80 -11.06
N GLU A 554 30.34 -6.99 -10.51
CA GLU A 554 29.42 -8.12 -10.55
C GLU A 554 29.06 -8.55 -9.12
N PHE A 555 27.76 -8.72 -8.88
CA PHE A 555 27.18 -9.01 -7.58
C PHE A 555 26.29 -10.24 -7.66
N PRO A 556 26.63 -11.34 -6.97
CA PRO A 556 25.73 -12.49 -6.86
C PRO A 556 24.39 -12.07 -6.22
N VAL A 557 23.26 -12.43 -6.82
CA VAL A 557 21.93 -12.07 -6.31
C VAL A 557 20.98 -13.26 -6.34
N ILE A 558 19.92 -13.19 -5.53
CA ILE A 558 18.89 -14.22 -5.47
C ILE A 558 17.90 -13.99 -6.62
N GLU A 559 17.65 -15.05 -7.40
CA GLU A 559 16.68 -15.02 -8.50
C GLU A 559 15.23 -14.84 -8.01
N GLY A 560 14.39 -14.29 -8.88
CA GLY A 560 12.97 -14.06 -8.64
C GLY A 560 12.66 -12.87 -7.72
N TYR A 561 13.59 -11.93 -7.55
CA TYR A 561 13.40 -10.69 -6.80
C TYR A 561 13.69 -9.46 -7.67
N LYS A 562 13.09 -8.32 -7.29
CA LYS A 562 13.50 -7.01 -7.78
C LYS A 562 14.54 -6.42 -6.85
N TYR A 563 15.43 -5.61 -7.40
CA TYR A 563 16.51 -4.96 -6.67
C TYR A 563 16.50 -3.46 -6.95
N LEU A 564 16.64 -2.67 -5.89
CA LEU A 564 17.02 -1.27 -5.96
C LEU A 564 18.55 -1.20 -6.02
N VAL A 565 19.08 -0.62 -7.09
CA VAL A 565 20.50 -0.36 -7.31
C VAL A 565 20.71 1.15 -7.24
N ARG A 566 21.43 1.60 -6.23
CA ARG A 566 21.81 3.01 -6.07
C ARG A 566 23.28 3.18 -6.41
N LEU A 567 23.56 4.07 -7.35
CA LEU A 567 24.92 4.42 -7.74
C LEU A 567 25.26 5.82 -7.27
N HIS A 568 26.41 5.96 -6.62
CA HIS A 568 26.88 7.22 -6.05
C HIS A 568 28.01 7.79 -6.90
N PHE A 569 27.91 9.08 -7.20
CA PHE A 569 28.84 9.82 -8.04
C PHE A 569 29.25 11.14 -7.37
N CYS A 570 30.51 11.51 -7.50
CA CYS A 570 31.05 12.79 -7.08
C CYS A 570 32.32 13.03 -7.88
N ASP A 571 32.34 14.09 -8.70
CA ASP A 571 33.49 14.39 -9.53
C ASP A 571 34.63 14.97 -8.68
N ILE A 572 35.54 14.10 -8.29
CA ILE A 572 36.77 14.41 -7.56
C ILE A 572 38.03 14.26 -8.42
N ALA A 573 37.87 14.00 -9.72
CA ALA A 573 38.96 13.64 -10.62
C ALA A 573 39.18 14.65 -11.75
N SER A 574 38.13 15.33 -12.21
CA SER A 574 38.25 16.34 -13.26
C SER A 574 38.92 17.62 -12.77
N ILE A 575 39.72 18.23 -13.65
CA ILE A 575 40.35 19.53 -13.39
C ILE A 575 39.40 20.73 -13.55
N SER A 576 38.27 20.53 -14.26
CA SER A 576 37.25 21.54 -14.54
C SER A 576 35.92 20.86 -14.83
N LEU A 577 34.83 21.62 -14.64
CA LEU A 577 33.49 21.23 -15.08
C LEU A 577 33.44 21.01 -16.60
N GLY A 578 32.54 20.12 -17.03
CA GLY A 578 32.28 19.82 -18.44
C GLY A 578 33.34 18.93 -19.11
N LEU A 579 34.18 18.26 -18.32
CA LEU A 579 35.23 17.36 -18.84
C LEU A 579 34.92 15.87 -18.66
N LEU A 580 33.80 15.53 -18.00
CA LEU A 580 33.45 14.16 -17.66
C LEU A 580 32.05 13.82 -18.17
N PHE A 581 32.00 13.04 -19.25
CA PHE A 581 30.79 12.45 -19.81
C PHE A 581 30.97 10.94 -19.88
N PHE A 582 30.00 10.18 -19.37
CA PHE A 582 30.08 8.72 -19.39
C PHE A 582 28.68 8.10 -19.38
N ASN A 583 28.61 6.83 -19.79
CA ASN A 583 27.41 6.04 -19.77
C ASN A 583 27.38 5.14 -18.53
N VAL A 584 26.18 4.89 -18.02
CA VAL A 584 25.90 3.98 -16.91
C VAL A 584 25.08 2.81 -17.43
N TYR A 585 25.52 1.60 -17.11
CA TYR A 585 24.86 0.37 -17.50
C TYR A 585 24.47 -0.46 -16.27
N VAL A 586 23.29 -1.05 -16.30
CA VAL A 586 22.83 -2.02 -15.28
C VAL A 586 22.34 -3.27 -15.99
N ASN A 587 22.90 -4.43 -15.63
CA ASN A 587 22.73 -5.70 -16.31
C ASN A 587 23.02 -5.64 -17.82
N GLY A 588 24.02 -4.83 -18.20
CA GLY A 588 24.41 -4.61 -19.59
C GLY A 588 23.50 -3.64 -20.37
N ASN A 589 22.36 -3.23 -19.81
CA ASN A 589 21.45 -2.28 -20.45
C ASN A 589 21.85 -0.84 -20.13
N LEU A 590 21.73 0.06 -21.11
CA LEU A 590 22.02 1.48 -20.92
C LEU A 590 20.99 2.14 -20.00
N ALA A 591 21.36 2.40 -18.75
CA ALA A 591 20.48 2.93 -17.71
C ALA A 591 20.55 4.47 -17.60
N TYR A 592 21.71 5.05 -17.94
CA TYR A 592 21.90 6.50 -18.03
C TYR A 592 22.86 6.83 -19.15
N LYS A 593 22.38 7.57 -20.16
CA LYS A 593 23.18 8.02 -21.30
C LYS A 593 23.81 9.39 -21.06
N ASP A 594 25.05 9.57 -21.48
CA ASP A 594 25.78 10.85 -21.51
C ASP A 594 25.73 11.61 -20.17
N LEU A 595 25.92 10.92 -19.05
CA LEU A 595 25.85 11.51 -17.72
C LEU A 595 26.96 12.57 -17.55
N ASP A 596 26.53 13.81 -17.31
CA ASP A 596 27.39 14.95 -16.97
C ASP A 596 27.14 15.38 -15.53
N LEU A 597 28.12 15.07 -14.66
CA LEU A 597 28.06 15.42 -13.25
C LEU A 597 28.07 16.94 -13.01
N SER A 598 28.59 17.73 -13.95
CA SER A 598 28.58 19.20 -13.86
C SER A 598 27.16 19.75 -13.82
N ILE A 599 26.24 19.14 -14.57
CA ILE A 599 24.85 19.59 -14.64
C ILE A 599 24.06 19.01 -13.47
N VAL A 600 24.12 17.69 -13.25
CA VAL A 600 23.27 17.02 -12.26
C VAL A 600 23.69 17.30 -10.81
N ALA A 601 24.94 17.72 -10.59
CA ALA A 601 25.46 18.08 -9.26
C ALA A 601 25.50 19.59 -9.01
N GLY A 602 24.80 20.40 -9.81
CA GLY A 602 24.59 21.84 -9.54
C GLY A 602 25.77 22.74 -9.89
N TYR A 603 26.49 22.47 -10.98
CA TYR A 603 27.62 23.26 -11.49
C TYR A 603 28.76 23.43 -10.49
N SER A 604 29.06 22.37 -9.73
CA SER A 604 30.11 22.36 -8.72
C SER A 604 30.87 21.03 -8.74
N LEU A 605 32.21 21.08 -8.75
CA LEU A 605 33.06 19.90 -8.55
C LEU A 605 32.98 19.44 -7.10
N ALA A 606 33.31 18.16 -6.85
CA ALA A 606 33.19 17.53 -5.54
C ALA A 606 31.76 17.66 -4.94
N SER A 607 30.74 17.76 -5.79
CA SER A 607 29.33 17.79 -5.42
C SER A 607 28.70 16.41 -5.65
N PRO A 608 28.14 15.78 -4.60
CA PRO A 608 27.55 14.45 -4.70
C PRO A 608 26.24 14.37 -5.49
N PHE A 609 26.12 13.33 -6.28
CA PHE A 609 24.91 12.90 -6.97
C PHE A 609 24.69 11.40 -6.74
N TYR A 610 23.44 10.94 -6.76
CA TYR A 610 23.12 9.53 -6.79
C TYR A 610 22.00 9.25 -7.79
N ALA A 611 21.96 8.03 -8.32
CA ALA A 611 20.91 7.58 -9.22
C ALA A 611 20.39 6.21 -8.78
N ASP A 612 19.07 6.10 -8.69
CA ASP A 612 18.35 4.90 -8.29
C ASP A 612 17.73 4.19 -9.50
N PHE A 613 18.01 2.90 -9.58
CA PHE A 613 17.49 2.00 -10.62
C PHE A 613 16.79 0.81 -9.99
N VAL A 614 15.63 0.44 -10.49
CA VAL A 614 14.97 -0.82 -10.15
C VAL A 614 15.20 -1.81 -11.28
N VAL A 615 15.64 -3.02 -10.94
CA VAL A 615 15.91 -4.10 -11.91
C VAL A 615 15.32 -5.42 -11.45
N ASP A 616 14.94 -6.26 -12.42
CA ASP A 616 14.64 -7.67 -12.18
C ASP A 616 15.93 -8.50 -12.10
N SER A 617 15.98 -9.47 -11.19
CA SER A 617 16.99 -10.53 -11.28
C SER A 617 16.72 -11.39 -12.51
N TYR A 618 17.60 -11.36 -13.50
CA TYR A 618 17.58 -12.30 -14.62
C TYR A 618 17.97 -13.72 -14.15
N HIS A 619 17.76 -14.73 -15.01
CA HIS A 619 18.15 -16.14 -14.79
C HIS A 619 19.68 -16.37 -14.68
N SER A 620 20.49 -15.31 -14.63
CA SER A 620 21.94 -15.39 -14.46
C SER A 620 22.38 -15.49 -13.00
N GLY A 621 21.52 -15.13 -12.05
CA GLY A 621 21.88 -15.06 -10.62
C GLY A 621 22.95 -14.01 -10.29
N VAL A 622 23.28 -13.13 -11.23
CA VAL A 622 24.31 -12.09 -11.08
C VAL A 622 23.76 -10.78 -11.61
N LEU A 623 23.86 -9.73 -10.78
CA LEU A 623 23.57 -8.35 -11.12
C LEU A 623 24.88 -7.66 -11.46
N SER A 624 24.96 -7.01 -12.62
CA SER A 624 26.14 -6.25 -13.03
C SER A 624 25.86 -4.76 -13.12
N VAL A 625 26.83 -3.96 -12.72
CA VAL A 625 26.82 -2.50 -12.89
C VAL A 625 28.08 -2.12 -13.62
N SER A 626 27.96 -1.26 -14.63
CA SER A 626 29.13 -0.76 -15.35
C SER A 626 29.07 0.73 -15.61
N VAL A 627 30.25 1.36 -15.66
CA VAL A 627 30.44 2.71 -16.21
C VAL A 627 31.44 2.65 -17.35
N GLY A 628 31.21 3.43 -18.40
CA GLY A 628 32.04 3.44 -19.59
C GLY A 628 31.98 4.76 -20.35
N PRO A 629 32.90 5.02 -21.28
CA PRO A 629 32.90 6.23 -22.07
C PRO A 629 31.58 6.43 -22.84
N SER A 630 31.32 7.69 -23.18
CA SER A 630 30.22 8.14 -24.03
C SER A 630 30.76 8.72 -25.34
N ASP A 631 29.87 8.94 -26.31
CA ASP A 631 30.23 9.61 -27.57
C ASP A 631 30.67 11.07 -27.34
N LYS A 632 30.45 11.63 -26.14
CA LYS A 632 30.85 12.98 -25.72
C LYS A 632 32.13 12.98 -24.87
N SER A 633 32.71 11.82 -24.60
CA SER A 633 33.95 11.74 -23.83
C SER A 633 35.13 12.37 -24.58
N LEU A 634 36.10 12.89 -23.84
CA LEU A 634 37.25 13.59 -24.39
C LEU A 634 38.51 12.75 -24.12
N GLY A 635 39.28 12.40 -25.16
CA GLY A 635 40.41 11.47 -25.03
C GLY A 635 41.57 11.89 -24.10
N TYR A 636 41.53 13.10 -23.55
CA TYR A 636 42.49 13.61 -22.55
C TYR A 636 41.88 13.80 -21.14
N ALA A 637 40.59 13.48 -20.97
CA ALA A 637 39.87 13.64 -19.71
C ALA A 637 39.51 12.28 -19.09
N VAL A 638 38.81 12.30 -17.96
CA VAL A 638 38.32 11.08 -17.31
C VAL A 638 37.09 10.57 -18.08
N ASP A 639 37.09 9.28 -18.44
CA ASP A 639 36.04 8.70 -19.30
C ASP A 639 34.93 7.97 -18.51
N GLY A 640 35.04 7.92 -17.19
CA GLY A 640 34.02 7.35 -16.30
C GLY A 640 34.46 7.35 -14.85
N ILE A 641 33.51 7.49 -13.93
CA ILE A 641 33.75 7.51 -12.48
C ILE A 641 32.63 6.79 -11.73
N LEU A 642 32.98 6.16 -10.61
CA LEU A 642 32.01 5.65 -9.64
C LEU A 642 32.59 5.74 -8.23
N ASN A 643 31.79 6.24 -7.28
CA ASN A 643 32.20 6.43 -5.88
C ASN A 643 31.63 5.36 -4.95
N ALA A 644 30.43 4.85 -5.23
CA ALA A 644 29.82 3.80 -4.42
C ALA A 644 28.69 3.06 -5.14
N VAL A 645 28.36 1.87 -4.63
CA VAL A 645 27.23 1.05 -5.06
C VAL A 645 26.47 0.55 -3.83
N GLU A 646 25.15 0.75 -3.80
CA GLU A 646 24.25 0.02 -2.90
C GLU A 646 23.28 -0.85 -3.70
N ILE A 647 23.08 -2.09 -3.26
CA ILE A 647 22.11 -3.01 -3.84
C ILE A 647 21.22 -3.50 -2.72
N MET A 648 19.92 -3.27 -2.87
CA MET A 648 18.90 -3.60 -1.88
C MET A 648 17.82 -4.47 -2.52
N LYS A 649 17.61 -5.65 -1.98
CA LYS A 649 16.55 -6.58 -2.41
C LYS A 649 15.20 -6.04 -1.95
N MET A 650 14.24 -6.02 -2.85
CA MET A 650 12.88 -5.51 -2.60
C MET A 650 11.95 -6.66 -2.19
N ASN A 651 10.98 -6.37 -1.32
CA ASN A 651 9.97 -7.34 -0.95
C ASN A 651 9.08 -7.74 -2.13
N LYS A 652 8.56 -8.98 -2.08
CA LYS A 652 7.50 -9.44 -2.97
C LYS A 652 6.14 -8.84 -2.56
N SER A 653 5.12 -9.06 -3.39
CA SER A 653 3.72 -8.60 -3.21
C SER A 653 3.05 -9.00 -1.87
N MET A 654 3.70 -9.82 -1.04
CA MET A 654 3.24 -10.19 0.31
C MET A 654 4.11 -9.63 1.45
N GLY A 655 5.01 -8.67 1.18
CA GLY A 655 5.92 -8.13 2.20
C GLY A 655 7.05 -9.09 2.60
N ILE A 656 7.35 -10.08 1.75
CA ILE A 656 8.33 -11.14 2.03
C ILE A 656 9.69 -10.75 1.44
N LEU A 657 10.74 -10.79 2.26
CA LEU A 657 12.13 -10.54 1.86
C LEU A 657 12.97 -11.82 1.71
N ASP A 658 12.61 -12.93 2.35
CA ASP A 658 13.35 -14.19 2.25
C ASP A 658 12.43 -15.43 2.11
N GLY A 659 12.84 -16.34 1.22
CA GLY A 659 12.18 -17.62 0.94
C GLY A 659 10.85 -17.58 0.17
N GLU A 660 10.49 -18.71 -0.44
CA GLU A 660 9.09 -19.13 -0.43
C GLU A 660 8.78 -19.57 1.00
N LEU A 661 7.60 -19.21 1.54
CA LEU A 661 7.04 -19.81 2.76
C LEU A 661 7.50 -21.26 2.87
N CYS A 662 8.31 -21.59 3.90
CA CYS A 662 9.01 -22.88 3.98
C CYS A 662 8.14 -23.98 3.38
N ALA A 663 8.54 -24.57 2.25
CA ALA A 663 7.78 -25.66 1.61
C ALA A 663 7.51 -26.82 2.59
N GLY A 664 8.30 -26.92 3.67
CA GLY A 664 8.03 -27.80 4.81
C GLY A 664 6.73 -27.54 5.60
N LEU A 665 6.08 -26.38 5.44
CA LEU A 665 4.73 -26.06 5.93
C LEU A 665 3.67 -26.58 4.95
N ILE A 666 3.89 -26.44 3.64
CA ILE A 666 2.98 -26.91 2.55
C ILE A 666 2.99 -28.45 2.45
N LEU A 667 4.16 -29.09 2.57
CA LEU A 667 4.29 -30.55 2.56
C LEU A 667 3.75 -31.22 3.84
N LYS A 668 3.51 -30.45 4.91
CA LYS A 668 2.92 -30.95 6.17
C LYS A 668 1.39 -30.83 6.23
N THR A 669 0.76 -30.11 5.30
CA THR A 669 -0.70 -30.07 5.17
C THR A 669 -1.28 -31.20 4.31
N TRP A 670 -0.44 -32.01 3.67
CA TRP A 670 -0.90 -33.20 2.98
C TRP A 670 -1.07 -34.39 3.94
N PRO A 671 -2.23 -35.05 3.96
CA PRO A 671 -2.41 -36.27 4.75
C PRO A 671 -1.41 -37.32 4.26
N ARG A 672 -0.61 -37.89 5.16
CA ARG A 672 0.27 -39.04 4.87
C ARG A 672 -0.50 -40.36 4.68
N GLY A 673 -1.70 -40.30 4.11
CA GLY A 673 -2.50 -41.47 3.72
C GLY A 673 -2.63 -41.54 2.20
N ASN A 674 -2.21 -42.67 1.61
CA ASN A 674 -2.34 -43.03 0.19
C ASN A 674 -1.41 -42.36 -0.84
N VAL A 675 -0.16 -42.05 -0.48
CA VAL A 675 0.89 -41.70 -1.47
C VAL A 675 1.15 -42.83 -2.48
N GLY A 676 0.94 -44.09 -2.10
CA GLY A 676 1.16 -45.25 -2.97
C GLY A 676 0.18 -45.42 -4.14
N ILE A 677 -0.97 -44.74 -4.13
CA ILE A 677 -2.02 -44.90 -5.16
C ILE A 677 -2.18 -43.61 -6.00
N LEU A 678 -1.99 -42.44 -5.40
CA LEU A 678 -2.15 -41.15 -6.09
C LEU A 678 -1.02 -40.83 -7.08
N VAL A 679 0.23 -41.17 -6.75
CA VAL A 679 1.39 -40.91 -7.62
C VAL A 679 1.30 -41.69 -8.95
N PRO A 680 0.97 -43.01 -8.97
CA PRO A 680 0.81 -43.72 -10.24
C PRO A 680 -0.43 -43.27 -11.03
N LEU A 681 -1.50 -42.81 -10.37
CA LEU A 681 -2.68 -42.24 -11.05
C LEU A 681 -2.38 -40.90 -11.72
N ILE A 682 -1.65 -40.01 -11.05
CA ILE A 682 -1.23 -38.73 -11.62
C ILE A 682 -0.25 -38.97 -12.79
N ALA A 683 0.69 -39.91 -12.64
CA ALA A 683 1.59 -40.30 -13.72
C ALA A 683 0.81 -40.89 -14.92
N ALA A 684 -0.19 -41.73 -14.68
CA ALA A 684 -1.04 -42.29 -15.73
C ALA A 684 -1.87 -41.20 -16.45
N VAL A 685 -2.41 -40.22 -15.71
CA VAL A 685 -3.13 -39.08 -16.31
C VAL A 685 -2.20 -38.20 -17.13
N CYS A 686 -0.97 -37.94 -16.66
CA CYS A 686 0.03 -37.20 -17.43
C CYS A 686 0.46 -37.95 -18.70
N VAL A 687 0.62 -39.28 -18.63
CA VAL A 687 0.90 -40.11 -19.81
C VAL A 687 -0.29 -40.11 -20.78
N MET A 688 -1.53 -40.22 -20.29
CA MET A 688 -2.73 -40.14 -21.12
C MET A 688 -2.89 -38.77 -21.79
N LEU A 689 -2.61 -37.67 -21.07
CA LEU A 689 -2.64 -36.31 -21.61
C LEU A 689 -1.53 -36.11 -22.66
N SER A 690 -0.31 -36.56 -22.40
CA SER A 690 0.79 -36.49 -23.37
C SER A 690 0.52 -37.32 -24.63
N LEU A 691 -0.08 -38.51 -24.51
CA LEU A 691 -0.55 -39.33 -25.63
C LEU A 691 -1.74 -38.69 -26.37
N SER A 692 -2.63 -37.99 -25.66
CA SER A 692 -3.73 -37.22 -26.27
C SER A 692 -3.21 -36.04 -27.08
N VAL A 693 -2.19 -35.32 -26.59
CA VAL A 693 -1.52 -34.22 -27.30
C VAL A 693 -0.75 -34.75 -28.50
N PHE A 694 -0.15 -35.94 -28.42
CA PHE A 694 0.52 -36.58 -29.55
C PHE A 694 -0.48 -37.04 -30.63
N LYS A 695 -1.65 -37.56 -30.23
CA LYS A 695 -2.77 -37.88 -31.14
C LYS A 695 -3.42 -36.62 -31.74
N HIS A 696 -3.53 -35.54 -30.96
CA HIS A 696 -4.07 -34.26 -31.45
C HIS A 696 -3.10 -33.58 -32.42
N ARG A 697 -1.78 -33.63 -32.15
CA ARG A 697 -0.75 -33.13 -33.07
C ARG A 697 -0.73 -33.91 -34.38
N THR A 698 -0.85 -35.25 -34.35
CA THR A 698 -0.90 -36.06 -35.58
C THR A 698 -2.21 -35.90 -36.36
N PHE A 699 -3.33 -35.57 -35.70
CA PHE A 699 -4.60 -35.24 -36.36
C PHE A 699 -4.59 -33.83 -36.99
N TRP A 700 -3.91 -32.85 -36.38
CA TRP A 700 -3.83 -31.48 -36.88
C TRP A 700 -2.88 -31.28 -38.07
N PHE A 701 -1.95 -32.20 -38.33
CA PHE A 701 -1.09 -32.14 -39.52
C PHE A 701 -1.76 -32.58 -40.82
N LYS A 702 -3.02 -33.03 -40.81
CA LYS A 702 -3.72 -33.53 -42.01
C LYS A 702 -4.68 -32.55 -42.69
N ASN A 703 -5.00 -31.40 -42.09
CA ASN A 703 -5.90 -30.40 -42.70
C ASN A 703 -5.31 -28.99 -42.56
N SER A 704 -4.32 -28.65 -43.39
CA SER A 704 -3.92 -27.26 -43.60
C SER A 704 -4.73 -26.66 -44.75
N VAL A 705 -5.54 -25.63 -44.47
CA VAL A 705 -6.01 -24.68 -45.49
C VAL A 705 -5.41 -23.32 -45.13
N ALA A 706 -4.65 -22.78 -46.08
CA ALA A 706 -3.96 -21.50 -46.01
C ALA A 706 -4.93 -20.31 -46.14
N TRP A 707 -4.44 -19.11 -45.76
CA TRP A 707 -4.72 -17.71 -46.18
C TRP A 707 -4.57 -16.82 -44.92
N SER A 708 -3.97 -15.62 -44.92
CA SER A 708 -3.25 -14.81 -45.91
C SER A 708 -2.33 -13.82 -45.16
N LYS A 709 -1.27 -13.34 -45.83
CA LYS A 709 -0.35 -12.29 -45.34
C LYS A 709 -0.95 -10.90 -45.61
N LEU A 710 -0.80 -9.98 -44.67
CA LEU A 710 -0.91 -8.54 -44.92
C LEU A 710 0.50 -7.89 -44.81
N PRO A 711 0.83 -6.94 -45.70
CA PRO A 711 2.18 -6.43 -45.89
C PRO A 711 2.47 -5.24 -44.97
N MET A 712 3.72 -5.15 -44.49
CA MET A 712 4.33 -3.91 -44.04
C MET A 712 5.53 -3.65 -44.92
N ASP A 713 5.49 -2.56 -45.69
CA ASP A 713 6.67 -1.90 -46.21
C ASP A 713 6.42 -0.40 -46.20
N VAL A 714 7.19 0.32 -45.39
CA VAL A 714 7.53 1.72 -45.63
C VAL A 714 8.94 1.92 -45.10
N SER A 715 9.90 2.07 -46.02
CA SER A 715 11.10 2.84 -45.74
C SER A 715 11.47 3.67 -46.97
N GLU A 716 11.99 4.85 -46.67
CA GLU A 716 12.95 5.64 -47.46
C GLU A 716 12.47 6.54 -48.61
N THR A 717 12.43 7.83 -48.26
CA THR A 717 13.24 8.95 -48.78
C THR A 717 13.30 9.31 -50.27
N THR A 718 13.11 10.62 -50.46
CA THR A 718 13.78 11.54 -51.40
C THR A 718 13.50 11.38 -52.90
N SER A 719 12.73 12.34 -53.40
CA SER A 719 12.76 12.81 -54.77
C SER A 719 14.00 13.69 -55.02
N LYS A 720 14.76 13.38 -56.08
CA LYS A 720 15.36 14.38 -56.99
C LYS A 720 15.89 13.72 -58.27
N VAL A 721 15.17 14.00 -59.37
CA VAL A 721 15.65 14.46 -60.68
C VAL A 721 16.79 13.71 -61.38
N GLY A 722 16.53 13.29 -62.62
CA GLY A 722 17.43 13.64 -63.74
C GLY A 722 17.98 12.50 -64.60
N ASN A 723 17.23 12.16 -65.65
CA ASN A 723 17.63 11.86 -67.03
C ASN A 723 19.01 11.28 -67.42
N GLN A 724 18.88 10.29 -68.32
CA GLN A 724 19.62 10.05 -69.56
C GLN A 724 20.88 9.17 -69.56
N HIS A 725 20.70 8.01 -70.20
CA HIS A 725 21.53 7.46 -71.29
C HIS A 725 22.86 8.20 -71.56
N THR A 726 23.99 7.63 -71.15
CA THR A 726 24.90 6.78 -71.94
C THR A 726 26.02 6.27 -71.05
#